data_AF-A0A1G9UC58-F1
#
_entry.id   AF-A0A1G9UC58-F1
#
_cell.length_a   1.000
_cell.length_b   1.000
_cell.length_c   1.000
_cell.angle_alpha   90.00
_cell.angle_beta   90.00
_cell.angle_gamma   90.00
#
_symmetry.space_group_name_H-M   'P 1'
#
loop_
_entity.id
_entity.type
_entity.pdbx_description
1 polymer ?
#
loop_
_entity_poly.entity_id
_entity_poly.type
_entity_poly.pdbx_seq_one_letter_code
_entity_poly.pdbx_strand_id
1 'polypeptide(L)'
;MLKRSLSIVLLFSMFISLFTTAPGITNAEYSQETSKSRVSNSEVTLEASTGPFGPNVYVFDDSTPDSEIQRISNEVFKKQESNEFGNERYALLFKPGTYNTNIRVGFYTHVAGLGQMPDDVTINGGVTVDAEWWNTPPGNATKNFWRAAENFAIKPTSGTNKWAVSQAVPFRRMHVQGNLQLHDGGWASGGFLADSKIDNQITSGGQQQWFTRNSELKNWSGGLWNTFFLGVDNPPESTWPTNSNTVINEAPIMREKPFLTIDENNHYHVFVPNLHTDTKGTTWANGTTAGKSIPIEEFYIAKPETSDAASINAALDQGKNLLFTPGIYHLNDTIRVTRPDTVVLGIGFATLMPHGGVAALSVADVDGVKVAGLLFDAGSESSPTLMEVGPKGSSADHSANPTSLHDLFFRVGGGDAVGRADVSLKINSNNVIGDHFWVWRADHGKDVAWDLNTTTNGLVVNGNNVTIYGLFVEHFHEYQTLWNGEYGRMYFYQSEIPYDVPDQASWMSNNGTVNGYASYKVADSVTTHEAYGLGIYSFFRDAAVKLNSAIEAPYTPGVKIKHATSVFLAGMAGSEITHIVNNFGEAVTYAGHRKTITEYSGRIVNVSDITVTGEGGATNITTKGGTLQMSAAVNPANADVTTVSWSVENGTGKAAIDSSGLLRAQSDGTVKVIATAQDGSGITGNRTITISGQTMSLGNDWTWVRENKDNWAIDTKNANVMKLTTQEGSWGGSKPSLLLRETGTTGDFSISTKLKFDATMGFEWAGLIVYQDDGNFISLGRQANGSNPGAAKQIRFSQGKSSPNLVQTDKNYPDAVTPGDIYLKIKKTSDTYTGHYSSDGITWTQLADTFTIPLTNPKVGMFVRKLNTGIPVKTAEFTNFTLNGHIIPFWNLVASITVKGEGGAAAITAKDGTLQMSAAVLPANADNKTVIWSVQNPDGTETDKATIDADGLLTAVKDGQVKVVATAIDGSGVTGSKTIDISGQTVRDYGKVTLTLDKTELWPANNKMVPVRATLQYDGDPKDIAGVSLTSITSNEPAKNDISGAKFGTVDYDFELRATRLGNGKGRVYTIEYTITFTSGEVTTATGIVTVPHDKGKGKPGKNEEGSDPGDNEGVINPGDPIYPLWKLVWSDEFDRSTLF
;
A
#
# COMPACT_ATOMS: atom_id res chain seq x y z
N MET A 1 38.27 -34.67 57.56
CA MET A 1 39.17 -34.83 56.38
C MET A 1 39.03 -33.59 55.49
N LEU A 2 39.87 -33.44 54.46
CA LEU A 2 39.85 -32.33 53.49
C LEU A 2 38.62 -32.43 52.56
N LYS A 3 38.11 -31.39 51.86
CA LYS A 3 38.37 -29.92 51.85
C LYS A 3 37.16 -29.22 51.16
N ARG A 4 36.81 -28.00 51.60
CA ARG A 4 36.29 -26.81 50.85
C ARG A 4 35.22 -26.97 49.74
N SER A 5 34.27 -26.05 49.54
CA SER A 5 33.87 -24.81 50.26
C SER A 5 32.55 -24.29 49.66
N LEU A 6 31.71 -23.59 50.45
CA LEU A 6 30.68 -22.68 49.90
C LEU A 6 30.22 -21.62 50.93
N SER A 7 29.85 -20.45 50.43
CA SER A 7 28.84 -19.49 50.94
C SER A 7 29.02 -18.63 52.22
N ILE A 8 28.54 -17.38 52.08
CA ILE A 8 27.97 -16.42 53.06
C ILE A 8 28.90 -15.76 54.10
N VAL A 9 28.89 -14.42 54.08
CA VAL A 9 28.85 -13.54 55.26
C VAL A 9 27.82 -12.43 54.99
N LEU A 10 27.04 -12.03 55.99
CA LEU A 10 26.06 -10.92 55.94
C LEU A 10 26.24 -10.02 57.19
N LEU A 11 25.59 -8.85 57.22
CA LEU A 11 25.90 -7.75 58.15
C LEU A 11 25.44 -7.93 59.62
N PHE A 12 26.12 -7.16 60.49
CA PHE A 12 25.62 -6.40 61.66
C PHE A 12 25.36 -7.05 63.05
N SER A 13 26.30 -6.76 63.96
CA SER A 13 26.15 -5.96 65.22
C SER A 13 25.35 -6.44 66.46
N MET A 14 26.03 -6.38 67.62
CA MET A 14 25.55 -6.15 69.01
C MET A 14 26.81 -6.09 69.94
N PHE A 15 26.90 -5.59 71.19
CA PHE A 15 26.16 -4.65 72.10
C PHE A 15 27.03 -4.53 73.40
N ILE A 16 26.95 -3.58 74.36
CA ILE A 16 26.19 -2.33 74.61
C ILE A 16 26.85 -1.56 75.82
N SER A 17 26.48 -0.29 76.04
CA SER A 17 26.39 0.43 77.35
C SER A 17 27.52 1.26 78.00
N LEU A 18 27.05 2.41 78.53
CA LEU A 18 27.45 3.21 79.73
C LEU A 18 28.38 4.46 79.59
N PHE A 19 28.10 5.41 80.51
CA PHE A 19 28.46 6.84 80.57
C PHE A 19 29.92 7.09 81.08
N THR A 20 30.54 8.29 81.02
CA THR A 20 30.15 9.57 81.68
C THR A 20 30.85 10.88 81.22
N THR A 21 30.13 12.01 81.42
CA THR A 21 30.58 13.40 81.73
C THR A 21 31.28 14.32 80.71
N ALA A 22 30.86 15.60 80.71
CA ALA A 22 31.44 16.80 80.05
C ALA A 22 32.28 17.64 81.08
N PRO A 23 32.74 18.92 80.91
CA PRO A 23 32.41 20.04 79.97
C PRO A 23 33.65 20.56 79.16
N GLY A 24 33.69 21.68 78.40
CA GLY A 24 32.68 22.63 77.87
C GLY A 24 33.15 24.11 77.75
N ILE A 25 32.49 24.93 76.90
CA ILE A 25 32.30 26.41 76.96
C ILE A 25 33.34 27.39 76.26
N THR A 26 32.79 28.31 75.43
CA THR A 26 33.21 29.68 74.93
C THR A 26 34.33 30.01 73.91
N ASN A 27 33.89 30.71 72.84
CA ASN A 27 34.24 32.06 72.32
C ASN A 27 35.68 32.51 71.90
N ALA A 28 35.81 32.82 70.60
CA ALA A 28 36.01 34.14 69.95
C ALA A 28 37.26 35.05 70.13
N GLU A 29 37.64 35.65 68.98
CA GLU A 29 38.28 36.98 68.74
C GLU A 29 39.78 37.28 68.97
N TYR A 30 40.29 38.22 68.13
CA TYR A 30 41.54 39.00 68.19
C TYR A 30 42.90 38.24 68.04
N SER A 31 43.96 38.78 67.42
CA SER A 31 44.14 40.00 66.58
C SER A 31 45.55 40.11 65.95
N GLN A 32 45.67 40.99 64.93
CA GLN A 32 46.87 41.79 64.55
C GLN A 32 48.19 41.05 64.21
N GLU A 33 48.58 41.06 62.94
CA GLU A 33 49.52 42.04 62.33
C GLU A 33 51.01 41.87 62.71
N THR A 34 51.86 41.64 61.69
CA THR A 34 53.04 42.48 61.48
C THR A 34 53.53 42.39 60.03
N SER A 35 53.71 43.53 59.38
CA SER A 35 54.09 43.62 57.96
C SER A 35 55.60 43.50 57.72
N LYS A 36 55.99 42.85 56.62
CA LYS A 36 57.17 43.24 55.82
C LYS A 36 56.83 43.17 54.32
N SER A 37 57.32 44.12 53.55
CA SER A 37 56.93 44.36 52.16
C SER A 37 58.11 44.29 51.18
N ARG A 38 57.81 43.84 49.95
CA ARG A 38 58.58 43.97 48.70
C ARG A 38 60.06 43.54 48.70
N VAL A 39 60.40 42.62 47.80
CA VAL A 39 60.83 42.98 46.42
C VAL A 39 60.08 42.07 45.43
N SER A 40 59.89 42.52 44.20
CA SER A 40 59.13 41.85 43.14
C SER A 40 59.95 40.86 42.31
N ASN A 41 59.34 39.73 41.96
CA ASN A 41 59.43 39.19 40.60
C ASN A 41 58.01 39.21 40.02
N SER A 42 57.85 39.74 38.80
CA SER A 42 56.57 39.82 38.11
C SER A 42 56.39 38.63 37.17
N GLU A 43 55.91 37.52 37.69
CA GLU A 43 55.26 36.52 36.84
C GLU A 43 53.93 37.12 36.38
N VAL A 44 53.84 37.42 35.08
CA VAL A 44 52.59 37.85 34.46
C VAL A 44 51.76 36.58 34.23
N THR A 45 50.81 36.33 35.13
CA THR A 45 49.77 35.33 34.91
C THR A 45 48.88 35.81 33.76
N LEU A 46 49.16 35.32 32.57
CA LEU A 46 48.33 35.49 31.37
C LEU A 46 47.06 34.63 31.52
N GLU A 47 46.12 35.12 32.33
CA GLU A 47 44.77 34.59 32.40
C GLU A 47 44.06 34.80 31.04
N ALA A 48 43.26 33.82 30.61
CA ALA A 48 42.51 33.90 29.36
C ALA A 48 41.53 35.10 29.36
N SER A 49 41.41 35.79 28.23
CA SER A 49 40.58 37.00 28.15
C SER A 49 39.09 36.63 28.13
N THR A 50 38.26 37.40 28.83
CA THR A 50 36.78 37.27 28.78
C THR A 50 36.14 38.10 27.65
N GLY A 51 36.94 38.92 26.95
CA GLY A 51 36.47 39.82 25.89
C GLY A 51 35.34 40.75 26.35
N PRO A 52 34.44 41.17 25.45
CA PRO A 52 33.23 41.90 25.83
C PRO A 52 32.17 40.99 26.48
N PHE A 53 32.32 39.67 26.41
CA PHE A 53 31.23 38.70 26.65
C PHE A 53 31.00 38.33 28.13
N GLY A 54 31.94 38.64 29.03
CA GLY A 54 31.78 38.44 30.47
C GLY A 54 32.33 37.10 30.99
N PRO A 55 32.18 36.82 32.30
CA PRO A 55 33.04 35.89 33.03
C PRO A 55 32.87 34.40 32.66
N ASN A 56 31.79 34.04 31.97
CA ASN A 56 31.50 32.67 31.55
C ASN A 56 32.05 32.32 30.14
N VAL A 57 32.76 33.27 29.51
CA VAL A 57 33.40 33.10 28.21
C VAL A 57 34.90 33.18 28.38
N TYR A 58 35.62 32.14 27.95
CA TYR A 58 37.08 32.12 27.89
C TYR A 58 37.50 32.25 26.43
N VAL A 59 38.24 33.31 26.10
CA VAL A 59 38.83 33.54 24.77
C VAL A 59 40.32 33.22 24.85
N PHE A 60 40.73 32.22 24.08
CA PHE A 60 42.12 31.80 23.91
C PHE A 60 42.67 32.29 22.58
N ASP A 61 43.97 32.59 22.56
CA ASP A 61 44.73 32.93 21.35
C ASP A 61 46.13 32.30 21.36
N ASP A 62 46.90 32.49 20.29
CA ASP A 62 48.22 31.88 20.09
C ASP A 62 49.28 32.29 21.15
N SER A 63 49.00 33.33 21.94
CA SER A 63 49.81 33.71 23.10
C SER A 63 49.44 32.97 24.40
N THR A 64 48.28 32.31 24.43
CA THR A 64 47.79 31.57 25.60
C THR A 64 48.48 30.21 25.70
N PRO A 65 49.17 29.88 26.82
CA PRO A 65 49.87 28.59 26.93
C PRO A 65 48.93 27.38 26.86
N ASP A 66 49.30 26.35 26.08
CA ASP A 66 48.55 25.09 25.97
C ASP A 66 48.19 24.47 27.33
N SER A 67 49.09 24.56 28.31
CA SER A 67 48.88 24.08 29.68
C SER A 67 47.80 24.86 30.44
N GLU A 68 47.61 26.14 30.14
CA GLU A 68 46.61 27.00 30.76
C GLU A 68 45.23 26.77 30.13
N ILE A 69 45.18 26.63 28.80
CA ILE A 69 43.98 26.17 28.07
C ILE A 69 43.53 24.82 28.62
N GLN A 70 44.46 23.87 28.76
CA GLN A 70 44.22 22.53 29.30
C GLN A 70 43.78 22.55 30.78
N ARG A 71 44.25 23.52 31.59
CA ARG A 71 43.81 23.73 32.98
C ARG A 71 42.37 24.22 33.00
N ILE A 72 42.06 25.30 32.28
CA ILE A 72 40.74 25.92 32.24
C ILE A 72 39.69 24.95 31.68
N SER A 73 40.00 24.22 30.60
CA SER A 73 39.09 23.22 30.03
C SER A 73 38.80 22.07 31.02
N ASN A 74 39.80 21.62 31.78
CA ASN A 74 39.61 20.59 32.81
C ASN A 74 38.81 21.12 34.02
N GLU A 75 38.96 22.39 34.39
CA GLU A 75 38.16 23.02 35.45
C GLU A 75 36.70 23.24 35.05
N VAL A 76 36.43 23.62 33.80
CA VAL A 76 35.08 23.66 33.23
C VAL A 76 34.49 22.26 33.15
N PHE A 77 35.21 21.29 32.57
CA PHE A 77 34.75 19.90 32.48
C PHE A 77 34.42 19.31 33.86
N LYS A 78 35.29 19.48 34.86
CA LYS A 78 35.06 18.96 36.22
C LYS A 78 33.81 19.54 36.90
N LYS A 79 33.39 20.76 36.54
CA LYS A 79 32.09 21.29 36.98
C LYS A 79 30.94 20.69 36.19
N GLN A 80 31.11 20.56 34.87
CA GLN A 80 30.04 20.28 33.92
C GLN A 80 29.84 18.81 33.54
N GLU A 81 30.73 17.89 33.94
CA GLU A 81 30.71 16.47 33.55
C GLU A 81 29.35 15.80 33.84
N SER A 82 28.85 15.97 35.07
CA SER A 82 27.58 15.42 35.55
C SER A 82 26.52 16.49 35.88
N ASN A 83 26.76 17.75 35.48
CA ASN A 83 25.90 18.89 35.82
C ASN A 83 24.68 19.00 34.87
N GLU A 84 23.87 17.95 34.82
CA GLU A 84 22.75 17.82 33.87
C GLU A 84 21.71 18.94 34.01
N PHE A 85 21.41 19.39 35.23
CA PHE A 85 20.34 20.36 35.50
C PHE A 85 20.79 21.68 36.16
N GLY A 86 22.08 21.87 36.43
CA GLY A 86 22.58 23.09 37.10
C GLY A 86 22.53 24.35 36.23
N ASN A 87 22.99 25.45 36.81
CA ASN A 87 22.81 26.80 36.29
C ASN A 87 24.07 27.38 35.62
N GLU A 88 25.21 26.69 35.76
CA GLU A 88 26.46 27.02 35.09
C GLU A 88 26.37 26.82 33.57
N ARG A 89 26.91 27.78 32.82
CA ARG A 89 26.91 27.86 31.36
C ARG A 89 28.29 28.35 30.93
N TYR A 90 28.89 27.76 29.90
CA TYR A 90 30.27 28.11 29.50
C TYR A 90 30.49 28.14 27.98
N ALA A 91 31.33 29.08 27.54
CA ALA A 91 31.88 29.09 26.18
C ALA A 91 33.43 29.10 26.20
N LEU A 92 34.03 28.22 25.42
CA LEU A 92 35.47 28.12 25.17
C LEU A 92 35.73 28.54 23.71
N LEU A 93 36.21 29.77 23.52
CA LEU A 93 36.38 30.39 22.21
C LEU A 93 37.86 30.46 21.84
N PHE A 94 38.19 30.07 20.60
CA PHE A 94 39.56 30.02 20.12
C PHE A 94 39.74 30.97 18.93
N LYS A 95 40.66 31.94 19.03
CA LYS A 95 41.06 32.75 17.86
C LYS A 95 41.76 31.87 16.80
N PRO A 96 41.86 32.33 15.54
CA PRO A 96 42.74 31.72 14.54
C PRO A 96 44.13 31.41 15.10
N GLY A 97 44.61 30.18 14.91
CA GLY A 97 45.78 29.65 15.59
C GLY A 97 45.85 28.12 15.61
N THR A 98 46.80 27.58 16.37
CA THR A 98 46.97 26.13 16.54
C THR A 98 47.32 25.80 17.99
N TYR A 99 46.58 24.87 18.58
CA TYR A 99 46.55 24.60 20.03
C TYR A 99 46.77 23.11 20.30
N ASN A 100 47.62 22.76 21.26
CA ASN A 100 48.02 21.37 21.57
C ASN A 100 47.41 20.91 22.90
N THR A 101 46.08 20.78 22.92
CA THR A 101 45.26 20.51 24.11
C THR A 101 44.21 19.43 23.85
N ASN A 102 43.72 18.76 24.89
CA ASN A 102 42.59 17.82 24.80
C ASN A 102 41.42 18.32 25.67
N ILE A 103 40.27 18.57 25.05
CA ILE A 103 39.12 19.20 25.69
C ILE A 103 38.02 18.15 25.88
N ARG A 104 37.79 17.68 27.11
CA ARG A 104 36.56 16.95 27.44
C ARG A 104 35.41 17.95 27.56
N VAL A 105 34.24 17.65 26.99
CA VAL A 105 33.11 18.58 26.93
C VAL A 105 31.94 18.07 27.79
N GLY A 106 31.66 18.79 28.88
CA GLY A 106 30.54 18.53 29.79
C GLY A 106 29.24 19.18 29.32
N PHE A 107 28.22 19.15 30.17
CA PHE A 107 26.96 19.85 29.96
C PHE A 107 27.13 21.37 29.81
N TYR A 108 26.22 21.99 29.07
CA TYR A 108 26.12 23.43 28.80
C TYR A 108 27.44 24.11 28.39
N THR A 109 28.30 23.37 27.69
CA THR A 109 29.60 23.83 27.25
C THR A 109 29.62 23.96 25.72
N HIS A 110 29.90 25.16 25.22
CA HIS A 110 30.13 25.41 23.79
C HIS A 110 31.63 25.59 23.54
N VAL A 111 32.23 24.76 22.70
CA VAL A 111 33.59 24.94 22.18
C VAL A 111 33.47 25.50 20.76
N ALA A 112 34.11 26.63 20.45
CA ALA A 112 34.03 27.22 19.11
C ALA A 112 35.32 27.89 18.64
N GLY A 113 35.59 27.79 17.33
CA GLY A 113 36.61 28.58 16.65
C GLY A 113 36.04 29.90 16.13
N LEU A 114 36.83 30.97 16.25
CA LEU A 114 36.50 32.33 15.80
C LEU A 114 37.04 32.63 14.39
N GLY A 115 37.46 31.61 13.64
CA GLY A 115 37.91 31.76 12.25
C GLY A 115 36.75 32.05 11.29
N GLN A 116 37.09 32.45 10.07
CA GLN A 116 36.13 32.50 8.96
C GLN A 116 35.94 31.09 8.35
N MET A 117 36.95 30.23 8.50
CA MET A 117 37.05 28.83 8.07
C MET A 117 37.38 27.92 9.27
N PRO A 118 37.03 26.61 9.25
CA PRO A 118 37.37 25.70 10.33
C PRO A 118 38.89 25.50 10.50
N ASP A 119 39.64 25.41 9.40
CA ASP A 119 41.09 25.20 9.43
C ASP A 119 41.88 26.43 9.92
N ASP A 120 41.25 27.60 10.06
CA ASP A 120 41.87 28.76 10.72
C ASP A 120 42.20 28.46 12.20
N VAL A 121 41.46 27.52 12.82
CA VAL A 121 41.59 27.11 14.23
C VAL A 121 41.85 25.61 14.28
N THR A 122 43.09 25.19 14.51
CA THR A 122 43.43 23.75 14.61
C THR A 122 43.72 23.33 16.05
N ILE A 123 42.99 22.33 16.55
CA ILE A 123 43.27 21.68 17.84
C ILE A 123 44.00 20.36 17.59
N ASN A 124 45.30 20.31 17.92
CA ASN A 124 46.18 19.14 17.91
C ASN A 124 45.92 18.25 19.14
N GLY A 125 44.72 17.68 19.19
CA GLY A 125 44.21 16.83 20.26
C GLY A 125 42.78 16.42 19.97
N GLY A 126 42.11 15.83 20.97
CA GLY A 126 40.68 15.55 20.89
C GLY A 126 39.83 16.68 21.48
N VAL A 127 38.65 16.92 20.91
CA VAL A 127 37.54 17.62 21.60
C VAL A 127 36.41 16.61 21.76
N THR A 128 36.28 16.07 22.96
CA THR A 128 35.70 14.75 23.18
C THR A 128 34.54 14.73 24.16
N VAL A 129 33.58 13.84 23.92
CA VAL A 129 32.55 13.44 24.87
C VAL A 129 32.58 11.92 25.03
N ASP A 130 32.50 11.48 26.27
CA ASP A 130 32.51 10.09 26.74
C ASP A 130 31.35 9.86 27.74
N ALA A 131 31.15 8.62 28.16
CA ALA A 131 30.04 8.20 29.02
C ALA A 131 30.46 7.86 30.46
N GLU A 132 31.63 8.29 30.93
CA GLU A 132 32.18 7.85 32.22
C GLU A 132 31.30 8.25 33.43
N TRP A 133 30.64 9.40 33.36
CA TRP A 133 29.82 9.94 34.45
C TRP A 133 28.50 9.17 34.70
N TRP A 134 27.93 8.55 33.65
CA TRP A 134 26.66 7.80 33.71
C TRP A 134 26.81 6.38 33.16
N ASN A 135 27.87 5.70 33.60
CA ASN A 135 28.35 4.42 33.08
C ASN A 135 27.49 3.19 33.46
N THR A 136 26.15 3.31 33.48
CA THR A 136 25.19 2.23 33.75
C THR A 136 24.04 2.23 32.73
N PRO A 137 23.90 1.20 31.87
CA PRO A 137 24.91 0.17 31.59
C PRO A 137 26.23 0.77 31.08
N PRO A 138 27.34 0.01 31.04
CA PRO A 138 28.63 0.54 30.60
C PRO A 138 28.56 1.22 29.22
N GLY A 139 29.16 2.40 29.11
CA GLY A 139 29.18 3.21 27.90
C GLY A 139 27.86 3.93 27.55
N ASN A 140 26.93 4.05 28.50
CA ASN A 140 25.61 4.68 28.31
C ASN A 140 25.69 6.21 28.18
N ALA A 141 25.52 6.71 26.96
CA ALA A 141 25.51 8.13 26.61
C ALA A 141 24.09 8.71 26.42
N THR A 142 23.01 8.02 26.79
CA THR A 142 21.62 8.51 26.59
C THR A 142 21.28 9.82 27.29
N LYS A 143 22.16 10.30 28.17
CA LYS A 143 22.05 11.58 28.90
C LYS A 143 23.08 12.64 28.48
N ASN A 144 23.90 12.38 27.46
CA ASN A 144 24.94 13.31 27.02
C ASN A 144 24.36 14.44 26.14
N PHE A 145 23.57 15.31 26.78
CA PHE A 145 22.85 16.44 26.17
C PHE A 145 23.64 17.76 26.20
N TRP A 146 23.05 18.79 25.58
CA TRP A 146 23.34 20.22 25.76
C TRP A 146 24.82 20.60 25.70
N ARG A 147 25.54 20.20 24.64
CA ARG A 147 26.96 20.56 24.43
C ARG A 147 27.30 20.70 22.95
N ALA A 148 28.19 21.62 22.61
CA ALA A 148 28.37 22.05 21.21
C ALA A 148 29.84 22.16 20.80
N ALA A 149 30.11 21.87 19.53
CA ALA A 149 31.39 22.10 18.86
C ALA A 149 31.14 22.79 17.51
N GLU A 150 31.72 23.99 17.30
CA GLU A 150 31.47 24.81 16.11
C GLU A 150 32.71 25.46 15.49
N ASN A 151 32.90 25.32 14.17
CA ASN A 151 33.83 26.14 13.37
C ASN A 151 35.32 26.00 13.73
N PHE A 152 35.82 24.77 13.92
CA PHE A 152 37.26 24.50 14.05
C PHE A 152 37.69 23.13 13.51
N ALA A 153 38.99 22.95 13.28
CA ALA A 153 39.62 21.70 12.91
C ALA A 153 40.12 20.91 14.15
N ILE A 154 39.92 19.59 14.14
CA ILE A 154 40.37 18.66 15.18
C ILE A 154 41.34 17.67 14.55
N LYS A 155 42.54 17.55 15.13
CA LYS A 155 43.58 16.61 14.72
C LYS A 155 43.89 15.65 15.88
N PRO A 156 43.08 14.60 16.07
CA PRO A 156 43.16 13.73 17.24
C PRO A 156 44.49 12.99 17.30
N THR A 157 45.21 13.12 18.41
CA THR A 157 46.54 12.49 18.64
C THR A 157 46.50 10.96 18.63
N SER A 158 45.32 10.38 18.92
CA SER A 158 45.00 8.94 18.79
C SER A 158 44.63 8.50 17.37
N GLY A 159 44.44 9.44 16.44
CA GLY A 159 43.78 9.22 15.15
C GLY A 159 42.24 9.19 15.20
N THR A 160 41.61 9.23 16.37
CA THR A 160 40.15 9.13 16.54
C THR A 160 39.61 10.10 17.59
N ASN A 161 38.70 10.98 17.21
CA ASN A 161 37.93 11.81 18.14
C ASN A 161 36.68 11.06 18.63
N LYS A 162 36.42 11.02 19.94
CA LYS A 162 35.20 10.41 20.53
C LYS A 162 34.16 11.49 20.80
N TRP A 163 32.96 11.35 20.26
CA TRP A 163 31.82 12.24 20.46
C TRP A 163 30.58 11.40 20.81
N ALA A 164 30.62 10.73 21.98
CA ALA A 164 29.54 9.89 22.46
C ALA A 164 28.42 10.75 23.08
N VAL A 165 27.35 11.00 22.32
CA VAL A 165 26.35 12.03 22.64
C VAL A 165 24.91 11.61 22.34
N SER A 166 23.92 12.35 22.84
CA SER A 166 22.49 12.16 22.52
C SER A 166 21.83 13.43 21.93
N GLN A 167 20.66 13.89 22.38
CA GLN A 167 19.95 15.04 21.79
C GLN A 167 20.58 16.41 22.16
N ALA A 168 20.30 17.45 21.36
CA ALA A 168 20.78 18.83 21.53
C ALA A 168 22.31 19.01 21.59
N VAL A 169 23.02 18.38 20.64
CA VAL A 169 24.49 18.37 20.57
C VAL A 169 25.05 18.76 19.19
N PRO A 170 24.99 20.04 18.80
CA PRO A 170 25.42 20.43 17.46
C PRO A 170 26.93 20.26 17.29
N PHE A 171 27.30 19.45 16.29
CA PHE A 171 28.66 19.34 15.75
C PHE A 171 28.64 19.99 14.36
N ARG A 172 28.97 21.29 14.30
CA ARG A 172 28.73 22.17 13.14
C ARG A 172 30.03 22.72 12.58
N ARG A 173 30.17 22.77 11.25
CA ARG A 173 31.28 23.48 10.60
C ARG A 173 32.64 22.95 11.06
N MET A 174 32.75 21.63 11.23
CA MET A 174 33.90 20.97 11.84
C MET A 174 34.79 20.28 10.80
N HIS A 175 36.11 20.32 10.97
CA HIS A 175 37.04 19.52 10.16
C HIS A 175 37.79 18.51 11.03
N VAL A 176 37.36 17.24 11.04
CA VAL A 176 38.05 16.18 11.79
C VAL A 176 39.08 15.52 10.89
N GLN A 177 40.35 15.88 11.07
CA GLN A 177 41.53 15.35 10.39
C GLN A 177 41.90 13.95 10.94
N GLY A 178 40.93 13.03 10.94
CA GLY A 178 40.98 11.73 11.64
C GLY A 178 39.66 10.96 11.54
N ASN A 179 39.45 9.99 12.44
CA ASN A 179 38.19 9.29 12.60
C ASN A 179 37.28 10.01 13.63
N LEU A 180 35.97 9.74 13.56
CA LEU A 180 34.96 10.20 14.51
C LEU A 180 34.14 9.02 15.05
N GLN A 181 34.21 8.77 16.35
CA GLN A 181 33.47 7.69 17.02
C GLN A 181 32.30 8.28 17.82
N LEU A 182 31.07 7.93 17.46
CA LEU A 182 29.85 8.56 18.00
C LEU A 182 29.26 7.87 19.24
N HIS A 183 29.97 6.91 19.84
CA HIS A 183 29.48 6.06 20.93
C HIS A 183 30.61 5.72 21.92
N ASP A 184 30.25 5.28 23.13
CA ASP A 184 31.21 4.76 24.11
C ASP A 184 31.04 3.26 24.41
N GLY A 185 30.36 2.55 23.50
CA GLY A 185 30.15 1.09 23.56
C GLY A 185 28.81 0.66 24.16
N GLY A 186 28.12 1.55 24.88
CA GLY A 186 26.75 1.36 25.34
C GLY A 186 25.71 2.05 24.44
N TRP A 187 24.55 2.35 25.03
CA TRP A 187 23.44 3.05 24.38
C TRP A 187 23.76 4.52 24.10
N ALA A 188 23.26 5.06 22.98
CA ALA A 188 23.30 6.49 22.69
C ALA A 188 22.11 6.88 21.78
N SER A 189 21.57 8.08 21.96
CA SER A 189 20.38 8.58 21.24
C SER A 189 20.64 9.92 20.54
N GLY A 190 21.74 9.97 19.80
CA GLY A 190 22.18 11.09 18.98
C GLY A 190 21.29 11.32 17.76
N GLY A 191 21.59 12.29 16.90
CA GLY A 191 22.64 13.29 17.02
C GLY A 191 22.78 14.05 15.70
N PHE A 192 23.54 15.15 15.72
CA PHE A 192 23.50 16.14 14.65
C PHE A 192 24.90 16.49 14.13
N LEU A 193 25.12 16.30 12.83
CA LEU A 193 26.35 16.65 12.11
C LEU A 193 26.01 17.54 10.89
N ALA A 194 26.59 18.73 10.80
CA ALA A 194 26.30 19.69 9.72
C ALA A 194 27.51 20.52 9.28
N ASP A 195 27.54 20.94 8.01
CA ASP A 195 28.60 21.78 7.41
C ASP A 195 30.01 21.20 7.63
N SER A 196 30.16 19.88 7.80
CA SER A 196 31.36 19.27 8.40
C SER A 196 32.08 18.29 7.49
N LYS A 197 33.38 18.13 7.71
CA LYS A 197 34.28 17.25 6.95
C LYS A 197 34.98 16.26 7.86
N ILE A 198 34.85 14.97 7.59
CA ILE A 198 35.54 13.89 8.32
C ILE A 198 36.48 13.13 7.38
N ASP A 199 37.78 13.29 7.62
CA ASP A 199 38.85 12.87 6.70
C ASP A 199 39.09 11.34 6.65
N ASN A 200 38.47 10.58 7.56
CA ASN A 200 38.52 9.11 7.62
C ASN A 200 37.16 8.48 7.99
N GLN A 201 37.10 7.64 9.04
CA GLN A 201 35.94 6.82 9.37
C GLN A 201 35.02 7.54 10.37
N ILE A 202 33.71 7.62 10.08
CA ILE A 202 32.69 7.74 11.14
C ILE A 202 32.26 6.34 11.58
N THR A 203 32.20 6.10 12.89
CA THR A 203 31.63 4.88 13.48
C THR A 203 30.47 5.24 14.41
N SER A 204 29.24 4.82 14.07
CA SER A 204 28.04 5.12 14.86
C SER A 204 27.90 4.22 16.10
N GLY A 205 28.29 2.94 15.97
CA GLY A 205 28.15 1.93 17.03
C GLY A 205 26.73 1.84 17.59
N GLY A 206 26.58 2.03 18.90
CA GLY A 206 25.31 1.93 19.64
C GLY A 206 24.33 3.11 19.46
N GLN A 207 24.61 4.03 18.52
CA GLN A 207 23.70 5.13 18.19
C GLN A 207 22.39 4.62 17.58
N GLN A 208 21.28 4.92 18.24
CA GLN A 208 19.92 4.54 17.83
C GLN A 208 19.52 5.18 16.48
N GLN A 209 19.81 6.47 16.34
CA GLN A 209 19.57 7.26 15.14
C GLN A 209 20.69 8.31 14.95
N TRP A 210 20.75 8.94 13.77
CA TRP A 210 21.66 10.06 13.53
C TRP A 210 21.25 10.87 12.28
N PHE A 211 21.41 12.20 12.31
CA PHE A 211 21.22 13.09 11.17
C PHE A 211 22.54 13.77 10.76
N THR A 212 22.93 13.57 9.51
CA THR A 212 24.07 14.26 8.87
C THR A 212 23.58 15.05 7.66
N ARG A 213 23.98 16.32 7.56
CA ARG A 213 23.67 17.15 6.37
C ARG A 213 24.82 18.04 5.90
N ASN A 214 24.80 18.47 4.62
CA ASN A 214 25.81 19.36 4.01
C ASN A 214 27.24 19.03 4.48
N SER A 215 27.69 17.80 4.26
CA SER A 215 28.93 17.30 4.89
C SER A 215 29.74 16.44 3.93
N GLU A 216 31.06 16.48 4.06
CA GLU A 216 32.02 15.66 3.33
C GLU A 216 32.44 14.46 4.18
N LEU A 217 32.01 13.27 3.77
CA LEU A 217 32.44 12.02 4.39
C LEU A 217 33.44 11.28 3.48
N LYS A 218 34.27 10.43 4.09
CA LYS A 218 35.11 9.46 3.37
C LYS A 218 34.67 8.02 3.62
N ASN A 219 34.26 7.67 4.84
CA ASN A 219 33.51 6.45 5.09
C ASN A 219 32.59 6.55 6.32
N TRP A 220 31.49 5.81 6.30
CA TRP A 220 30.56 5.62 7.43
C TRP A 220 30.47 4.14 7.80
N SER A 221 30.27 3.83 9.08
CA SER A 221 30.11 2.46 9.58
C SER A 221 29.12 2.40 10.74
N GLY A 222 28.22 1.41 10.70
CA GLY A 222 27.11 1.25 11.63
C GLY A 222 25.82 1.97 11.20
N GLY A 223 24.77 1.75 11.98
CA GLY A 223 23.40 2.21 11.75
C GLY A 223 22.45 1.28 12.52
N LEU A 224 21.35 1.79 13.07
CA LEU A 224 20.46 0.99 13.94
C LEU A 224 18.98 1.13 13.58
N TRP A 225 18.35 2.28 13.84
CA TRP A 225 16.91 2.49 13.61
C TRP A 225 16.60 3.57 12.57
N ASN A 226 17.32 4.69 12.56
CA ASN A 226 17.09 5.77 11.60
C ASN A 226 18.39 6.57 11.36
N THR A 227 19.15 6.26 10.31
CA THR A 227 20.40 6.95 10.01
C THR A 227 20.25 7.72 8.71
N PHE A 228 20.52 9.03 8.71
CA PHE A 228 20.04 9.94 7.67
C PHE A 228 21.14 10.85 7.12
N PHE A 229 21.18 10.98 5.80
CA PHE A 229 22.16 11.76 5.05
C PHE A 229 21.46 12.69 4.05
N LEU A 230 21.70 14.00 4.14
CA LEU A 230 21.07 15.03 3.30
C LEU A 230 22.11 15.99 2.72
N GLY A 231 22.27 16.09 1.39
CA GLY A 231 23.30 16.99 0.85
C GLY A 231 24.73 16.54 1.23
N VAL A 232 24.93 15.23 1.44
CA VAL A 232 26.20 14.66 1.88
C VAL A 232 27.01 14.19 0.68
N ASP A 233 28.32 14.44 0.70
CA ASP A 233 29.28 13.84 -0.23
C ASP A 233 29.82 12.53 0.34
N ASN A 234 29.84 11.50 -0.52
CA ASN A 234 30.10 10.09 -0.19
C ASN A 234 29.28 9.55 1.00
N PRO A 235 27.94 9.68 1.01
CA PRO A 235 27.10 9.00 2.00
C PRO A 235 27.19 7.47 1.81
N PRO A 236 26.94 6.67 2.86
CA PRO A 236 26.79 5.23 2.70
C PRO A 236 25.54 4.90 1.85
N GLU A 237 25.49 3.70 1.27
CA GLU A 237 24.37 3.31 0.41
C GLU A 237 23.01 3.33 1.13
N SER A 238 22.00 3.88 0.46
CA SER A 238 20.60 3.86 0.89
C SER A 238 20.09 2.42 0.90
N THR A 239 19.97 1.85 2.09
CA THR A 239 19.78 0.41 2.32
C THR A 239 18.62 0.17 3.31
N TRP A 240 17.55 0.95 3.15
CA TRP A 240 16.31 0.80 3.90
C TRP A 240 15.51 -0.45 3.45
N PRO A 241 14.90 -1.22 4.37
CA PRO A 241 14.96 -1.07 5.83
C PRO A 241 16.22 -1.65 6.48
N THR A 242 16.96 -2.54 5.80
CA THR A 242 18.03 -3.40 6.34
C THR A 242 19.02 -2.70 7.27
N ASN A 243 19.77 -1.70 6.78
CA ASN A 243 20.66 -0.88 7.63
C ASN A 243 20.00 0.45 8.03
N SER A 244 18.77 0.70 7.56
CA SER A 244 17.95 1.87 7.89
C SER A 244 18.57 3.22 7.50
N ASN A 245 19.46 3.22 6.51
CA ASN A 245 20.00 4.43 5.88
C ASN A 245 18.96 5.12 4.99
N THR A 246 18.68 6.39 5.25
CA THR A 246 17.99 7.31 4.34
C THR A 246 18.99 8.27 3.72
N VAL A 247 19.00 8.39 2.39
CA VAL A 247 19.92 9.27 1.66
C VAL A 247 19.14 10.15 0.70
N ILE A 248 19.37 11.47 0.76
CA ILE A 248 18.81 12.47 -0.15
C ILE A 248 19.98 13.32 -0.66
N ASN A 249 20.09 13.45 -1.99
CA ASN A 249 21.29 13.96 -2.66
C ASN A 249 21.62 15.42 -2.32
N GLU A 250 20.60 16.28 -2.19
CA GLU A 250 20.70 17.72 -1.95
C GLU A 250 19.62 18.16 -0.93
N ALA A 251 19.90 19.22 -0.16
CA ALA A 251 18.89 19.87 0.68
C ALA A 251 18.21 21.01 -0.12
N PRO A 252 16.86 21.03 -0.26
CA PRO A 252 16.22 21.91 -1.23
C PRO A 252 16.28 23.41 -0.89
N ILE A 253 16.34 23.79 0.39
CA ILE A 253 16.53 25.19 0.80
C ILE A 253 17.21 25.25 2.16
N MET A 254 18.29 26.02 2.28
CA MET A 254 19.03 26.12 3.54
C MET A 254 19.74 27.46 3.69
N ARG A 255 19.98 27.84 4.95
CA ARG A 255 20.96 28.84 5.36
C ARG A 255 21.71 28.24 6.54
N GLU A 256 23.04 28.26 6.55
CA GLU A 256 23.80 27.75 7.71
C GLU A 256 23.64 28.69 8.92
N LYS A 257 23.88 28.16 10.12
CA LYS A 257 23.73 28.91 11.37
C LYS A 257 24.68 30.12 11.43
N PRO A 258 24.23 31.30 11.90
CA PRO A 258 25.15 32.39 12.23
C PRO A 258 26.14 32.01 13.34
N PHE A 259 27.38 32.47 13.23
CA PHE A 259 28.44 32.17 14.19
C PHE A 259 29.29 33.41 14.50
N LEU A 260 29.94 33.41 15.66
CA LEU A 260 30.86 34.47 16.09
C LEU A 260 32.23 34.23 15.46
N THR A 261 32.80 35.27 14.84
CA THR A 261 34.11 35.25 14.16
C THR A 261 34.91 36.49 14.56
N ILE A 262 36.21 36.49 14.28
CA ILE A 262 37.11 37.62 14.51
C ILE A 262 37.88 37.98 13.22
N ASP A 263 38.13 39.26 12.97
CA ASP A 263 38.93 39.71 11.83
C ASP A 263 40.43 39.82 12.14
N GLU A 264 41.25 40.03 11.11
CA GLU A 264 42.72 40.18 11.20
C GLU A 264 43.16 41.32 12.15
N ASN A 265 42.28 42.28 12.45
CA ASN A 265 42.52 43.41 13.35
C ASN A 265 42.01 43.15 14.79
N ASN A 266 41.57 41.92 15.09
CA ASN A 266 40.96 41.50 16.35
C ASN A 266 39.57 42.12 16.66
N HIS A 267 38.82 42.63 15.68
CA HIS A 267 37.41 42.99 15.90
C HIS A 267 36.52 41.76 15.77
N TYR A 268 35.51 41.66 16.65
CA TYR A 268 34.52 40.59 16.59
C TYR A 268 33.40 40.94 15.59
N HIS A 269 32.91 39.93 14.89
CA HIS A 269 31.76 40.01 14.00
C HIS A 269 30.87 38.78 14.21
N VAL A 270 29.58 38.89 13.92
CA VAL A 270 28.73 37.70 13.69
C VAL A 270 28.65 37.50 12.19
N PHE A 271 29.14 36.36 11.71
CA PHE A 271 28.99 35.96 10.32
C PHE A 271 27.59 35.36 10.10
N VAL A 272 26.89 35.84 9.09
CA VAL A 272 25.57 35.37 8.67
C VAL A 272 25.69 34.74 7.29
N PRO A 273 25.68 33.40 7.18
CA PRO A 273 25.67 32.70 5.90
C PRO A 273 24.47 33.08 5.03
N ASN A 274 24.65 33.00 3.71
CA ASN A 274 23.58 33.25 2.74
C ASN A 274 22.50 32.16 2.76
N LEU A 275 21.35 32.48 2.16
CA LEU A 275 20.36 31.49 1.74
C LEU A 275 20.83 30.82 0.44
N HIS A 276 20.68 29.51 0.37
CA HIS A 276 20.99 28.67 -0.78
C HIS A 276 19.84 27.67 -1.04
N THR A 277 19.73 27.17 -2.27
CA THR A 277 18.89 26.02 -2.61
C THR A 277 19.76 24.86 -3.06
N ASP A 278 19.20 23.65 -3.03
CA ASP A 278 19.79 22.43 -3.60
C ASP A 278 21.24 22.19 -3.14
N THR A 279 21.48 22.32 -1.83
CA THR A 279 22.84 22.32 -1.27
C THR A 279 23.40 20.92 -1.06
N LYS A 280 24.70 20.77 -1.31
CA LYS A 280 25.48 19.55 -1.09
C LYS A 280 26.93 19.87 -0.73
N GLY A 281 27.56 19.00 0.05
CA GLY A 281 28.92 19.18 0.56
C GLY A 281 29.01 20.26 1.63
N THR A 282 30.21 20.61 2.06
CA THR A 282 30.41 21.71 3.02
C THR A 282 30.33 23.07 2.34
N THR A 283 29.84 24.08 3.04
CA THR A 283 29.73 25.47 2.53
C THR A 283 31.07 26.20 2.46
N TRP A 284 32.16 25.52 2.83
CA TRP A 284 33.54 26.04 2.86
C TRP A 284 34.52 25.20 2.02
N ALA A 285 34.08 24.11 1.39
CA ALA A 285 34.87 23.25 0.49
C ALA A 285 35.62 24.03 -0.61
N ASN A 286 35.02 25.12 -1.10
CA ASN A 286 35.48 25.89 -2.25
C ASN A 286 36.04 27.28 -1.86
N GLY A 287 36.47 27.45 -0.60
CA GLY A 287 36.93 28.73 -0.03
C GLY A 287 35.91 29.34 0.93
N THR A 288 36.02 30.64 1.19
CA THR A 288 35.16 31.31 2.17
C THR A 288 33.67 31.22 1.82
N THR A 289 32.89 30.75 2.79
CA THR A 289 31.43 30.66 2.72
C THR A 289 30.82 32.01 2.35
N ALA A 290 29.80 32.02 1.49
CA ALA A 290 29.12 33.25 1.10
C ALA A 290 28.17 33.73 2.21
N GLY A 291 28.24 35.02 2.56
CA GLY A 291 27.46 35.60 3.66
C GLY A 291 27.84 37.05 3.95
N LYS A 292 27.33 37.58 5.07
CA LYS A 292 27.62 38.93 5.57
C LYS A 292 28.20 38.85 6.99
N SER A 293 29.36 39.47 7.21
CA SER A 293 29.83 39.82 8.56
C SER A 293 29.09 41.05 9.09
N ILE A 294 28.56 40.96 10.30
CA ILE A 294 27.92 42.07 11.02
C ILE A 294 28.82 42.43 12.22
N PRO A 295 29.36 43.66 12.33
CA PRO A 295 30.21 44.06 13.45
C PRO A 295 29.53 43.89 14.81
N ILE A 296 30.30 43.53 15.83
CA ILE A 296 29.77 43.27 17.18
C ILE A 296 29.08 44.50 17.80
N GLU A 297 29.44 45.71 17.36
CA GLU A 297 28.83 46.98 17.76
C GLU A 297 27.38 47.14 17.28
N GLU A 298 26.93 46.39 16.26
CA GLU A 298 25.53 46.32 15.85
C GLU A 298 24.69 45.39 16.77
N PHE A 299 25.32 44.66 17.70
CA PHE A 299 24.65 43.80 18.66
C PHE A 299 24.51 44.46 20.04
N TYR A 300 23.43 44.13 20.73
CA TYR A 300 23.35 44.22 22.19
C TYR A 300 23.86 42.91 22.77
N ILE A 301 24.96 43.00 23.52
CA ILE A 301 25.57 41.86 24.23
C ILE A 301 24.81 41.71 25.55
N ALA A 302 23.75 40.92 25.52
CA ALA A 302 22.94 40.60 26.68
C ALA A 302 23.76 39.72 27.64
N LYS A 303 23.60 39.95 28.95
CA LYS A 303 24.25 39.19 30.02
C LYS A 303 23.26 38.92 31.16
N PRO A 304 23.25 37.72 31.77
CA PRO A 304 22.22 37.32 32.74
C PRO A 304 22.17 38.22 33.98
N GLU A 305 23.30 38.83 34.37
CA GLU A 305 23.42 39.69 35.54
C GLU A 305 22.97 41.14 35.33
N THR A 306 22.71 41.57 34.10
CA THR A 306 22.38 42.98 33.77
C THR A 306 21.33 43.18 32.66
N SER A 307 20.84 42.12 32.01
CA SER A 307 19.84 42.20 30.94
C SER A 307 18.51 41.58 31.35
N ASP A 308 17.43 42.33 31.17
CA ASP A 308 16.05 41.86 31.34
C ASP A 308 15.25 42.02 30.03
N ALA A 309 14.00 41.55 30.03
CA ALA A 309 13.15 41.64 28.84
C ALA A 309 12.94 43.09 28.34
N ALA A 310 12.94 44.08 29.23
CA ALA A 310 12.77 45.47 28.87
C ALA A 310 14.05 46.08 28.25
N SER A 311 15.24 45.76 28.78
CA SER A 311 16.52 46.22 28.21
C SER A 311 16.80 45.57 26.86
N ILE A 312 16.43 44.29 26.69
CA ILE A 312 16.53 43.56 25.42
C ILE A 312 15.56 44.14 24.37
N ASN A 313 14.28 44.34 24.72
CA ASN A 313 13.30 44.96 23.81
C ASN A 313 13.71 46.38 23.41
N ALA A 314 14.14 47.21 24.36
CA ALA A 314 14.62 48.55 24.08
C ALA A 314 15.84 48.58 23.14
N ALA A 315 16.68 47.53 23.13
CA ALA A 315 17.78 47.41 22.18
C ALA A 315 17.31 46.99 20.77
N LEU A 316 16.32 46.09 20.67
CA LEU A 316 15.68 45.72 19.40
C LEU A 316 15.03 46.94 18.73
N ASP A 317 14.30 47.76 19.51
CA ASP A 317 13.68 49.02 19.07
C ASP A 317 14.72 50.05 18.59
N GLN A 318 15.92 50.05 19.19
CA GLN A 318 17.07 50.86 18.75
C GLN A 318 17.78 50.32 17.49
N GLY A 319 17.26 49.26 16.87
CA GLY A 319 17.82 48.66 15.66
C GLY A 319 18.96 47.67 15.90
N LYS A 320 19.25 47.28 17.15
CA LYS A 320 20.31 46.30 17.45
C LYS A 320 19.89 44.87 17.10
N ASN A 321 20.88 44.04 16.82
CA ASN A 321 20.79 42.58 16.89
C ASN A 321 21.04 42.11 18.33
N LEU A 322 20.84 40.84 18.66
CA LEU A 322 21.04 40.30 20.01
C LEU A 322 22.10 39.21 20.03
N LEU A 323 23.05 39.30 20.98
CA LEU A 323 23.93 38.19 21.34
C LEU A 323 23.78 37.92 22.85
N PHE A 324 23.34 36.71 23.19
CA PHE A 324 23.21 36.25 24.57
C PHE A 324 24.45 35.48 24.99
N THR A 325 25.13 35.96 26.03
CA THR A 325 26.30 35.30 26.62
C THR A 325 25.86 34.18 27.59
N PRO A 326 26.77 33.26 27.99
CA PRO A 326 26.37 32.03 28.68
C PRO A 326 25.76 32.29 30.06
N GLY A 327 24.49 31.94 30.24
CA GLY A 327 23.75 32.10 31.50
C GLY A 327 22.25 31.82 31.35
N ILE A 328 21.50 32.00 32.44
CA ILE A 328 20.03 31.92 32.46
C ILE A 328 19.46 33.34 32.58
N TYR A 329 18.52 33.66 31.70
CA TYR A 329 17.86 34.96 31.61
C TYR A 329 16.41 34.79 32.07
N HIS A 330 16.08 35.37 33.22
CA HIS A 330 14.74 35.32 33.79
C HIS A 330 13.88 36.45 33.21
N LEU A 331 12.89 36.10 32.39
CA LEU A 331 12.08 37.03 31.60
C LEU A 331 10.70 37.20 32.22
N ASN A 332 10.35 38.41 32.64
CA ASN A 332 9.03 38.80 33.14
C ASN A 332 8.12 39.40 32.05
N ASP A 333 8.61 39.50 30.82
CA ASP A 333 7.92 39.96 29.63
C ASP A 333 8.53 39.29 28.39
N THR A 334 7.80 39.25 27.27
CA THR A 334 8.25 38.60 26.03
C THR A 334 9.28 39.44 25.28
N ILE A 335 10.35 38.81 24.77
CA ILE A 335 11.28 39.44 23.82
C ILE A 335 10.63 39.50 22.43
N ARG A 336 10.52 40.69 21.81
CA ARG A 336 9.70 40.91 20.60
C ARG A 336 10.56 41.31 19.39
N VAL A 337 10.90 40.33 18.56
CA VAL A 337 11.67 40.55 17.33
C VAL A 337 10.75 41.02 16.20
N THR A 338 10.66 42.33 16.01
CA THR A 338 9.73 43.00 15.07
C THR A 338 10.39 43.48 13.77
N ARG A 339 11.72 43.55 13.72
CA ARG A 339 12.49 44.10 12.59
C ARG A 339 13.00 42.98 11.67
N PRO A 340 12.81 43.08 10.33
CA PRO A 340 13.39 42.16 9.37
C PRO A 340 14.91 41.99 9.52
N ASP A 341 15.42 40.84 9.07
CA ASP A 341 16.84 40.46 9.08
C ASP A 341 17.55 40.47 10.45
N THR A 342 16.83 40.66 11.57
CA THR A 342 17.39 40.64 12.92
C THR A 342 18.06 39.31 13.23
N VAL A 343 19.28 39.37 13.75
CA VAL A 343 20.02 38.22 14.28
C VAL A 343 19.85 38.14 15.79
N VAL A 344 19.57 36.94 16.29
CA VAL A 344 19.45 36.59 17.71
C VAL A 344 20.30 35.33 17.94
N LEU A 345 21.48 35.49 18.54
CA LEU A 345 22.47 34.42 18.70
C LEU A 345 22.76 34.16 20.19
N GLY A 346 22.60 32.93 20.66
CA GLY A 346 23.11 32.46 21.94
C GLY A 346 24.47 31.77 21.78
N ILE A 347 25.34 31.91 22.79
CA ILE A 347 26.57 31.13 22.95
C ILE A 347 26.60 30.46 24.33
N GLY A 348 27.23 29.28 24.44
CA GLY A 348 27.38 28.55 25.70
C GLY A 348 26.06 28.14 26.35
N PHE A 349 25.05 27.79 25.55
CA PHE A 349 23.70 27.41 26.02
C PHE A 349 23.02 28.49 26.85
N ALA A 350 23.12 29.74 26.39
CA ALA A 350 22.28 30.84 26.86
C ALA A 350 20.80 30.41 26.91
N THR A 351 20.20 30.53 28.09
CA THR A 351 18.92 29.92 28.45
C THR A 351 17.89 31.02 28.74
N LEU A 352 16.76 31.04 28.03
CA LEU A 352 15.66 31.98 28.25
C LEU A 352 14.55 31.30 29.07
N MET A 353 14.26 31.82 30.27
CA MET A 353 13.24 31.29 31.17
C MET A 353 12.13 32.33 31.41
N PRO A 354 10.92 32.15 30.87
CA PRO A 354 9.79 33.05 31.10
C PRO A 354 9.13 32.81 32.47
N HIS A 355 8.57 33.86 33.05
CA HIS A 355 7.84 33.85 34.33
C HIS A 355 6.48 34.52 34.17
N GLY A 356 5.48 34.09 34.94
CA GLY A 356 4.14 34.68 34.90
C GLY A 356 3.31 34.34 33.65
N GLY A 357 3.69 33.29 32.91
CA GLY A 357 2.93 32.78 31.76
C GLY A 357 3.10 33.57 30.46
N VAL A 358 4.16 34.37 30.33
CA VAL A 358 4.52 35.03 29.06
C VAL A 358 5.28 34.08 28.13
N ALA A 359 5.26 34.33 26.82
CA ALA A 359 6.23 33.68 25.93
C ALA A 359 7.63 34.27 26.18
N ALA A 360 8.68 33.47 26.03
CA ALA A 360 10.06 33.97 26.20
C ALA A 360 10.47 34.86 25.01
N LEU A 361 10.16 34.43 23.78
CA LEU A 361 10.49 35.16 22.56
C LEU A 361 9.36 35.04 21.53
N SER A 362 9.03 36.15 20.87
CA SER A 362 8.17 36.17 19.69
C SER A 362 8.83 36.88 18.51
N VAL A 363 8.55 36.39 17.31
CA VAL A 363 8.96 36.99 16.04
C VAL A 363 7.71 37.46 15.30
N ALA A 364 7.74 38.65 14.70
CA ALA A 364 6.66 39.12 13.83
C ALA A 364 6.62 38.36 12.49
N ASP A 365 5.56 38.56 11.68
CA ASP A 365 5.47 38.01 10.31
C ASP A 365 6.38 38.84 9.36
N VAL A 366 7.69 38.67 9.51
CA VAL A 366 8.74 39.49 8.86
C VAL A 366 9.88 38.66 8.29
N ASP A 367 10.47 39.17 7.21
CA ASP A 367 11.55 38.52 6.47
C ASP A 367 12.81 38.29 7.33
N GLY A 368 13.44 37.14 7.11
CA GLY A 368 14.86 36.97 7.31
C GLY A 368 15.36 36.95 8.74
N VAL A 369 14.52 36.85 9.77
CA VAL A 369 15.01 36.77 11.16
C VAL A 369 15.83 35.48 11.33
N LYS A 370 16.97 35.57 12.04
CA LYS A 370 17.83 34.42 12.36
C LYS A 370 17.89 34.23 13.87
N VAL A 371 17.29 33.17 14.38
CA VAL A 371 17.38 32.79 15.82
C VAL A 371 18.24 31.54 15.94
N ALA A 372 19.26 31.58 16.80
CA ALA A 372 20.31 30.56 16.84
C ALA A 372 20.84 30.27 18.25
N GLY A 373 21.00 28.99 18.61
CA GLY A 373 21.81 28.56 19.77
C GLY A 373 21.23 28.90 21.14
N LEU A 374 19.91 28.77 21.32
CA LEU A 374 19.20 29.11 22.56
C LEU A 374 18.49 27.89 23.16
N LEU A 375 18.53 27.79 24.49
CA LEU A 375 17.65 26.91 25.26
C LEU A 375 16.48 27.73 25.81
N PHE A 376 15.25 27.28 25.57
CA PHE A 376 14.03 27.80 26.18
C PHE A 376 13.65 26.88 27.33
N ASP A 377 13.58 27.40 28.55
CA ASP A 377 13.36 26.59 29.76
C ASP A 377 12.09 27.06 30.46
N ALA A 378 11.08 26.20 30.61
CA ALA A 378 9.75 26.63 31.04
C ALA A 378 9.71 27.09 32.51
N GLY A 379 8.98 28.19 32.76
CA GLY A 379 8.67 28.66 34.11
C GLY A 379 7.63 27.79 34.85
N SER A 380 7.34 28.15 36.09
CA SER A 380 6.36 27.42 36.94
C SER A 380 4.90 27.67 36.52
N GLU A 381 4.61 28.85 35.97
CA GLU A 381 3.33 29.22 35.37
C GLU A 381 3.28 28.76 33.91
N SER A 382 2.16 28.17 33.45
CA SER A 382 2.08 27.72 32.05
C SER A 382 2.18 28.88 31.07
N SER A 383 3.11 28.76 30.13
CA SER A 383 3.28 29.70 29.02
C SER A 383 2.44 29.21 27.83
N PRO A 384 1.51 30.02 27.26
CA PRO A 384 0.71 29.62 26.10
C PRO A 384 1.56 29.23 24.88
N THR A 385 2.78 29.76 24.81
CA THR A 385 3.91 29.08 24.16
C THR A 385 5.24 29.59 24.70
N LEU A 386 6.35 28.86 24.57
CA LEU A 386 7.68 29.39 24.90
C LEU A 386 8.22 30.27 23.78
N MET A 387 7.98 29.90 22.52
CA MET A 387 8.36 30.69 21.34
C MET A 387 7.29 30.70 20.24
N GLU A 388 6.96 31.89 19.73
CA GLU A 388 6.04 32.07 18.59
C GLU A 388 6.77 32.74 17.40
N VAL A 389 6.64 32.17 16.20
CA VAL A 389 7.24 32.70 14.96
C VAL A 389 6.15 33.08 13.98
N GLY A 390 5.93 34.39 13.84
CA GLY A 390 4.74 34.99 13.27
C GLY A 390 3.56 34.88 14.24
N PRO A 391 2.72 35.92 14.44
CA PRO A 391 1.49 35.77 15.23
C PRO A 391 0.49 34.83 14.56
N LYS A 392 -0.43 34.23 15.32
CA LYS A 392 -1.56 33.47 14.77
C LYS A 392 -2.30 34.27 13.68
N GLY A 393 -2.41 33.70 12.48
CA GLY A 393 -2.99 34.37 11.30
C GLY A 393 -1.95 34.99 10.35
N SER A 394 -0.66 34.80 10.62
CA SER A 394 0.44 35.02 9.70
C SER A 394 0.17 34.43 8.31
N SER A 395 0.56 35.16 7.27
CA SER A 395 0.20 34.82 5.89
C SER A 395 1.08 35.46 4.81
N ALA A 396 2.11 36.23 5.18
CA ALA A 396 3.10 36.73 4.22
C ALA A 396 3.89 35.57 3.57
N ASP A 397 4.32 35.73 2.32
CA ASP A 397 5.31 34.82 1.71
C ASP A 397 6.71 35.37 1.97
N HIS A 398 7.54 34.57 2.64
CA HIS A 398 8.94 34.87 2.96
C HIS A 398 9.91 34.06 2.09
N SER A 399 9.45 33.45 0.99
CA SER A 399 10.25 32.54 0.13
C SER A 399 11.64 33.07 -0.26
N ALA A 400 11.77 34.37 -0.50
CA ALA A 400 13.03 35.02 -0.91
C ALA A 400 14.03 35.27 0.24
N ASN A 401 13.55 35.40 1.49
CA ASN A 401 14.38 35.56 2.67
C ASN A 401 13.62 35.02 3.90
N PRO A 402 13.52 33.69 4.05
CA PRO A 402 12.71 33.10 5.11
C PRO A 402 13.33 33.37 6.48
N THR A 403 12.52 33.40 7.54
CA THR A 403 13.04 33.31 8.90
C THR A 403 13.66 31.92 9.12
N SER A 404 14.81 31.84 9.80
CA SER A 404 15.54 30.58 10.04
C SER A 404 15.92 30.39 11.50
N LEU A 405 15.73 29.18 11.99
CA LEU A 405 15.79 28.79 13.39
C LEU A 405 16.81 27.65 13.55
N HIS A 406 17.84 27.83 14.38
CA HIS A 406 19.00 26.94 14.44
C HIS A 406 19.37 26.54 15.87
N ASP A 407 19.63 25.27 16.15
CA ASP A 407 20.04 24.81 17.49
C ASP A 407 19.13 25.36 18.59
N LEU A 408 17.81 25.25 18.38
CA LEU A 408 16.81 25.72 19.34
C LEU A 408 16.31 24.55 20.17
N PHE A 409 16.55 24.63 21.46
CA PHE A 409 16.25 23.58 22.41
C PHE A 409 15.15 24.06 23.36
N PHE A 410 14.22 23.19 23.74
CA PHE A 410 13.08 23.53 24.59
C PHE A 410 12.97 22.48 25.69
N ARG A 411 12.93 22.92 26.94
CA ARG A 411 12.77 22.08 28.13
C ARG A 411 11.50 22.45 28.89
N VAL A 412 10.71 21.44 29.24
CA VAL A 412 9.57 21.58 30.15
C VAL A 412 9.75 20.66 31.37
N GLY A 413 10.36 21.21 32.42
CA GLY A 413 10.59 20.55 33.71
C GLY A 413 11.98 19.92 33.86
N GLY A 414 12.17 19.14 34.92
CA GLY A 414 13.42 18.45 35.24
C GLY A 414 14.49 19.31 35.93
N GLY A 415 14.53 20.61 35.62
CA GLY A 415 15.45 21.60 36.20
C GLY A 415 14.99 22.22 37.52
N ASP A 416 15.39 23.47 37.78
CA ASP A 416 15.06 24.18 39.03
C ASP A 416 13.54 24.42 39.20
N ALA A 417 12.83 24.70 38.11
CA ALA A 417 11.38 24.90 38.09
C ALA A 417 10.63 23.64 37.61
N VAL A 418 9.36 23.51 38.01
CA VAL A 418 8.47 22.42 37.57
C VAL A 418 8.29 22.41 36.05
N GLY A 419 8.29 23.60 35.43
CA GLY A 419 8.20 23.80 33.98
C GLY A 419 6.81 23.49 33.41
N ARG A 420 6.14 24.50 32.86
CA ARG A 420 4.84 24.33 32.17
C ARG A 420 4.74 25.18 30.92
N ALA A 421 4.25 24.60 29.83
CA ALA A 421 3.92 25.32 28.61
C ALA A 421 2.91 24.54 27.77
N ASP A 422 1.87 25.22 27.30
CA ASP A 422 0.83 24.59 26.47
C ASP A 422 1.45 24.06 25.17
N VAL A 423 2.30 24.87 24.52
CA VAL A 423 3.07 24.45 23.34
C VAL A 423 4.49 25.01 23.38
N SER A 424 5.54 24.20 23.24
CA SER A 424 6.91 24.71 23.29
C SER A 424 7.23 25.66 22.13
N LEU A 425 6.95 25.28 20.87
CA LEU A 425 7.21 26.10 19.69
C LEU A 425 5.98 26.19 18.76
N LYS A 426 5.58 27.42 18.40
CA LYS A 426 4.56 27.71 17.38
C LYS A 426 5.18 28.40 16.16
N ILE A 427 5.01 27.82 14.97
CA ILE A 427 5.45 28.39 13.69
C ILE A 427 4.22 28.75 12.86
N ASN A 428 3.84 30.03 12.82
CA ASN A 428 2.73 30.53 12.01
C ASN A 428 3.19 31.16 10.68
N SER A 429 4.36 31.83 10.64
CA SER A 429 4.90 32.38 9.39
C SER A 429 5.18 31.29 8.36
N ASN A 430 4.92 31.60 7.08
CA ASN A 430 5.24 30.70 5.98
C ASN A 430 6.76 30.58 5.76
N ASN A 431 7.17 29.55 5.00
CA ASN A 431 8.52 29.33 4.47
C ASN A 431 9.65 29.17 5.52
N VAL A 432 9.35 29.19 6.82
CA VAL A 432 10.34 29.12 7.90
C VAL A 432 11.22 27.88 7.76
N ILE A 433 12.53 28.07 7.94
CA ILE A 433 13.53 27.00 7.95
C ILE A 433 13.88 26.66 9.40
N GLY A 434 13.58 25.44 9.83
CA GLY A 434 14.07 24.88 11.09
C GLY A 434 15.26 23.96 10.85
N ASP A 435 16.30 24.08 11.66
CA ASP A 435 17.50 23.24 11.57
C ASP A 435 18.08 22.90 12.95
N HIS A 436 17.99 21.62 13.32
CA HIS A 436 18.29 21.08 14.65
C HIS A 436 17.42 21.69 15.77
N PHE A 437 16.33 21.00 16.08
CA PHE A 437 15.54 21.27 17.29
C PHE A 437 15.55 20.06 18.22
N TRP A 438 15.63 20.31 19.53
CA TRP A 438 15.21 19.34 20.54
C TRP A 438 14.11 19.95 21.38
N VAL A 439 12.92 19.36 21.33
CA VAL A 439 11.73 19.85 22.01
C VAL A 439 11.30 18.79 23.01
N TRP A 440 11.64 18.98 24.28
CA TRP A 440 11.59 17.93 25.30
C TRP A 440 10.71 18.36 26.47
N ARG A 441 9.56 17.68 26.66
CA ARG A 441 8.97 17.61 28.00
C ARG A 441 9.84 16.66 28.81
N ALA A 442 10.24 17.05 30.01
CA ALA A 442 11.12 16.22 30.81
C ALA A 442 10.46 14.87 31.18
N ASP A 443 11.20 13.76 30.99
CA ASP A 443 10.84 12.41 31.45
C ASP A 443 11.47 12.05 32.82
N HIS A 444 12.50 12.81 33.20
CA HIS A 444 13.28 12.65 34.43
C HIS A 444 13.82 14.00 34.93
N GLY A 445 14.34 14.00 36.17
CA GLY A 445 14.86 15.18 36.86
C GLY A 445 13.99 15.53 38.07
N LYS A 446 14.00 16.81 38.46
CA LYS A 446 13.20 17.33 39.57
C LYS A 446 11.77 17.68 39.11
N ASP A 447 10.80 17.38 39.97
CA ASP A 447 9.37 17.72 39.83
C ASP A 447 8.73 17.27 38.49
N VAL A 448 9.13 16.11 37.98
CA VAL A 448 8.60 15.51 36.73
C VAL A 448 7.57 14.42 37.03
N ALA A 449 6.35 14.61 36.53
CA ALA A 449 5.26 13.64 36.45
C ALA A 449 4.12 14.22 35.59
N TRP A 450 3.16 13.37 35.18
CA TRP A 450 2.01 13.69 34.33
C TRP A 450 1.18 14.90 34.82
N ASP A 451 1.01 15.07 36.13
CA ASP A 451 0.26 16.19 36.72
C ASP A 451 1.16 17.38 37.16
N LEU A 452 2.48 17.28 36.97
CA LEU A 452 3.45 18.30 37.37
C LEU A 452 3.90 19.17 36.20
N ASN A 453 4.73 18.62 35.29
CA ASN A 453 5.31 19.35 34.16
C ASN A 453 4.39 19.30 32.93
N THR A 454 3.20 19.89 33.09
CA THR A 454 2.07 19.76 32.15
C THR A 454 2.31 20.52 30.83
N THR A 455 1.84 19.93 29.74
CA THR A 455 1.94 20.46 28.36
C THR A 455 0.74 20.04 27.51
N THR A 456 0.61 20.60 26.30
CA THR A 456 -0.29 20.08 25.25
C THR A 456 0.54 19.46 24.12
N ASN A 457 1.28 20.26 23.35
CA ASN A 457 2.08 19.81 22.20
C ASN A 457 3.54 20.28 22.28
N GLY A 458 4.46 19.60 21.59
CA GLY A 458 5.84 20.09 21.47
C GLY A 458 5.95 21.18 20.40
N LEU A 459 5.64 20.82 19.16
CA LEU A 459 5.72 21.69 17.99
C LEU A 459 4.34 21.79 17.30
N VAL A 460 3.92 23.02 16.99
CA VAL A 460 2.75 23.27 16.12
C VAL A 460 3.18 24.11 14.91
N VAL A 461 3.04 23.55 13.70
CA VAL A 461 3.35 24.21 12.43
C VAL A 461 2.07 24.58 11.70
N ASN A 462 1.73 25.87 11.68
CA ASN A 462 0.59 26.44 10.95
C ASN A 462 1.01 27.09 9.62
N GLY A 463 2.26 27.52 9.49
CA GLY A 463 2.79 28.12 8.27
C GLY A 463 2.95 27.12 7.12
N ASN A 464 2.66 27.57 5.90
CA ASN A 464 2.84 26.79 4.67
C ASN A 464 4.29 26.85 4.18
N ASN A 465 4.73 25.86 3.40
CA ASN A 465 6.10 25.72 2.86
C ASN A 465 7.22 25.64 3.93
N VAL A 466 6.86 25.49 5.22
CA VAL A 466 7.81 25.33 6.33
C VAL A 466 8.65 24.07 6.09
N THR A 467 9.96 24.19 6.30
CA THR A 467 10.94 23.14 6.02
C THR A 467 11.80 22.91 7.25
N ILE A 468 11.81 21.70 7.80
CA ILE A 468 12.52 21.38 9.05
C ILE A 468 13.53 20.23 8.83
N TYR A 469 14.74 20.43 9.32
CA TYR A 469 15.87 19.51 9.29
C TYR A 469 16.25 19.09 10.72
N GLY A 470 16.38 17.80 11.00
CA GLY A 470 16.88 17.31 12.30
C GLY A 470 15.94 17.62 13.47
N LEU A 471 14.70 17.12 13.42
CA LEU A 471 13.66 17.39 14.42
C LEU A 471 13.59 16.28 15.48
N PHE A 472 13.79 16.62 16.75
CA PHE A 472 13.66 15.71 17.90
C PHE A 472 12.57 16.25 18.83
N VAL A 473 11.48 15.51 19.09
CA VAL A 473 10.33 15.98 19.91
C VAL A 473 9.75 14.90 20.81
N GLU A 474 9.70 15.11 22.13
CA GLU A 474 9.55 14.01 23.10
C GLU A 474 8.66 14.31 24.32
N HIS A 475 7.92 13.28 24.74
CA HIS A 475 7.16 13.11 25.98
C HIS A 475 5.96 14.06 26.27
N PHE A 476 5.47 14.82 25.30
CA PHE A 476 4.29 15.69 25.43
C PHE A 476 2.97 14.90 25.64
N HIS A 477 1.94 15.57 26.18
CA HIS A 477 0.68 14.91 26.56
C HIS A 477 -0.20 14.55 25.36
N GLU A 478 -0.33 15.44 24.38
CA GLU A 478 -1.06 15.18 23.13
C GLU A 478 -0.08 14.89 21.98
N TYR A 479 -0.39 15.34 20.76
CA TYR A 479 0.49 15.21 19.61
C TYR A 479 1.84 15.88 19.88
N GLN A 480 2.94 15.15 19.64
CA GLN A 480 4.30 15.66 19.87
C GLN A 480 4.59 16.79 18.84
N THR A 481 4.34 16.49 17.56
CA THR A 481 4.32 17.45 16.46
C THR A 481 2.96 17.47 15.78
N LEU A 482 2.33 18.63 15.68
CA LEU A 482 1.11 18.89 14.89
C LEU A 482 1.43 19.78 13.70
N TRP A 483 1.12 19.33 12.50
CA TRP A 483 1.39 20.01 11.24
C TRP A 483 0.08 20.32 10.49
N ASN A 484 -0.27 21.60 10.45
CA ASN A 484 -1.49 22.14 9.85
C ASN A 484 -1.24 22.85 8.51
N GLY A 485 -0.01 23.29 8.24
CA GLY A 485 0.35 24.05 7.03
C GLY A 485 0.63 23.18 5.80
N GLU A 486 0.24 23.65 4.62
CA GLU A 486 0.44 22.99 3.32
C GLU A 486 1.89 23.06 2.83
N TYR A 487 2.27 22.12 1.95
CA TYR A 487 3.61 22.00 1.36
C TYR A 487 4.73 21.86 2.40
N GLY A 488 4.41 21.30 3.57
CA GLY A 488 5.37 21.04 4.62
C GLY A 488 6.44 20.03 4.19
N ARG A 489 7.68 20.24 4.62
CA ARG A 489 8.80 19.34 4.37
C ARG A 489 9.56 19.05 5.65
N MET A 490 9.70 17.77 5.98
CA MET A 490 10.37 17.31 7.20
C MET A 490 11.44 16.28 6.83
N TYR A 491 12.68 16.55 7.24
CA TYR A 491 13.85 15.70 6.98
C TYR A 491 14.50 15.30 8.30
N PHE A 492 14.44 14.00 8.61
CA PHE A 492 14.75 13.39 9.90
C PHE A 492 13.84 13.84 11.04
N TYR A 493 13.12 12.85 11.60
CA TYR A 493 12.38 12.97 12.84
C TYR A 493 12.80 11.89 13.84
N GLN A 494 12.94 12.27 15.09
CA GLN A 494 13.02 11.38 16.24
C GLN A 494 12.00 11.83 17.29
N SER A 495 11.38 10.86 17.97
CA SER A 495 10.43 11.12 19.03
C SER A 495 10.27 9.94 19.98
N GLU A 496 10.06 10.24 21.24
CA GLU A 496 9.66 9.31 22.30
C GLU A 496 8.27 9.72 22.82
N ILE A 497 7.36 8.76 22.93
CA ILE A 497 6.04 8.94 23.53
C ILE A 497 6.17 9.13 25.07
N PRO A 498 5.28 9.88 25.75
CA PRO A 498 5.29 10.00 27.22
C PRO A 498 5.34 8.64 27.93
N TYR A 499 6.29 8.51 28.85
CA TYR A 499 6.48 7.29 29.64
C TYR A 499 5.45 7.15 30.77
N ASP A 500 4.93 8.28 31.23
CA ASP A 500 4.25 8.49 32.51
C ASP A 500 2.73 8.64 32.40
N VAL A 501 2.16 8.17 31.27
CA VAL A 501 0.71 8.06 31.08
C VAL A 501 0.12 7.19 32.20
N PRO A 502 -0.83 7.69 33.02
CA PRO A 502 -1.28 6.99 34.22
C PRO A 502 -2.34 5.91 33.94
N ASP A 503 -3.16 6.08 32.91
CA ASP A 503 -4.11 5.09 32.42
C ASP A 503 -4.56 5.41 30.98
N GLN A 504 -5.12 4.41 30.27
CA GLN A 504 -5.53 4.57 28.87
C GLN A 504 -6.66 5.61 28.70
N ALA A 505 -7.62 5.69 29.63
CA ALA A 505 -8.79 6.56 29.49
C ALA A 505 -8.43 8.05 29.68
N SER A 506 -7.37 8.33 30.46
CA SER A 506 -6.76 9.67 30.54
C SER A 506 -6.07 10.11 29.25
N TRP A 507 -5.67 9.16 28.40
CA TRP A 507 -4.86 9.39 27.20
C TRP A 507 -5.52 8.79 25.95
N MET A 508 -6.59 9.48 25.53
CA MET A 508 -7.36 9.17 24.33
C MET A 508 -7.48 10.41 23.43
N SER A 509 -7.21 10.26 22.14
CA SER A 509 -7.46 11.29 21.13
C SER A 509 -8.83 11.13 20.46
N ASN A 510 -9.12 11.99 19.48
CA ASN A 510 -10.38 12.04 18.73
C ASN A 510 -11.63 11.93 19.61
N ASN A 511 -11.77 12.84 20.58
CA ASN A 511 -12.88 12.89 21.54
C ASN A 511 -13.10 11.59 22.35
N GLY A 512 -12.02 10.89 22.71
CA GLY A 512 -12.09 9.67 23.53
C GLY A 512 -12.26 8.37 22.73
N THR A 513 -12.05 8.39 21.41
CA THR A 513 -12.33 7.23 20.53
C THR A 513 -11.09 6.52 19.99
N VAL A 514 -9.90 7.12 20.11
CA VAL A 514 -8.63 6.57 19.61
C VAL A 514 -7.61 6.51 20.76
N ASN A 515 -6.90 5.39 20.88
CA ASN A 515 -5.92 5.17 21.95
C ASN A 515 -4.68 6.06 21.75
N GLY A 516 -4.39 6.92 22.71
CA GLY A 516 -3.25 7.84 22.67
C GLY A 516 -3.33 8.91 21.58
N TYR A 517 -2.27 9.72 21.49
CA TYR A 517 -2.09 10.76 20.47
C TYR A 517 -0.84 10.41 19.65
N ALA A 518 -0.94 10.46 18.31
CA ALA A 518 0.19 10.19 17.43
C ALA A 518 1.39 11.11 17.73
N SER A 519 2.60 10.61 17.52
CA SER A 519 3.79 11.47 17.67
C SER A 519 3.81 12.55 16.59
N TYR A 520 3.59 12.16 15.32
CA TYR A 520 3.58 13.09 14.20
C TYR A 520 2.18 13.14 13.58
N LYS A 521 1.47 14.26 13.74
CA LYS A 521 0.14 14.48 13.17
C LYS A 521 0.21 15.46 12.01
N VAL A 522 -0.04 15.00 10.79
CA VAL A 522 -0.45 15.85 9.67
C VAL A 522 -1.96 16.01 9.75
N ALA A 523 -2.45 17.25 9.75
CA ALA A 523 -3.87 17.55 9.88
C ALA A 523 -4.69 17.07 8.67
N ASP A 524 -5.94 16.69 8.90
CA ASP A 524 -6.77 16.00 7.89
C ASP A 524 -7.14 16.90 6.70
N SER A 525 -6.95 18.22 6.82
CA SER A 525 -7.14 19.21 5.76
C SER A 525 -5.94 19.37 4.83
N VAL A 526 -4.76 18.84 5.17
CA VAL A 526 -3.53 19.03 4.38
C VAL A 526 -3.55 18.13 3.15
N THR A 527 -3.35 18.70 1.97
CA THR A 527 -3.35 17.98 0.70
C THR A 527 -1.94 17.60 0.24
N THR A 528 -0.91 18.37 0.63
CA THR A 528 0.49 18.18 0.23
C THR A 528 1.45 18.30 1.41
N HIS A 529 2.21 17.23 1.70
CA HIS A 529 3.23 17.20 2.75
C HIS A 529 4.26 16.10 2.46
N GLU A 530 5.54 16.32 2.76
CA GLU A 530 6.57 15.29 2.61
C GLU A 530 7.42 15.14 3.89
N ALA A 531 7.45 13.93 4.44
CA ALA A 531 8.20 13.59 5.64
C ALA A 531 9.13 12.40 5.39
N TYR A 532 10.42 12.53 5.73
CA TYR A 532 11.46 11.54 5.45
C TYR A 532 12.21 11.13 6.72
N GLY A 533 12.39 9.82 6.94
CA GLY A 533 13.22 9.27 8.02
C GLY A 533 12.66 9.55 9.41
N LEU A 534 11.56 8.89 9.77
CA LEU A 534 10.88 9.08 11.06
C LEU A 534 11.14 7.92 12.01
N GLY A 535 11.66 8.19 13.21
CA GLY A 535 11.74 7.24 14.31
C GLY A 535 10.80 7.66 15.45
N ILE A 536 9.88 6.77 15.84
CA ILE A 536 8.96 6.99 16.96
C ILE A 536 9.08 5.83 17.96
N TYR A 537 9.44 6.14 19.19
CA TYR A 537 9.75 5.16 20.23
C TYR A 537 8.77 5.24 21.40
N SER A 538 8.69 4.17 22.19
CA SER A 538 7.83 4.13 23.38
C SER A 538 8.49 3.35 24.52
N PHE A 539 8.46 3.95 25.71
CA PHE A 539 8.79 3.31 26.99
C PHE A 539 7.67 3.59 28.01
N PHE A 540 6.53 2.91 27.86
CA PHE A 540 5.37 3.08 28.75
C PHE A 540 5.69 2.50 30.14
N ARG A 541 6.15 3.36 31.04
CA ARG A 541 6.71 3.01 32.36
C ARG A 541 5.63 2.74 33.40
N ASP A 542 4.60 3.60 33.45
CA ASP A 542 3.73 3.68 34.63
C ASP A 542 2.40 2.92 34.45
N ALA A 543 1.93 2.71 33.22
CA ALA A 543 0.69 1.97 32.94
C ALA A 543 0.74 1.12 31.66
N ALA A 544 -0.13 0.11 31.60
CA ALA A 544 -0.35 -0.71 30.42
C ALA A 544 -1.29 0.03 29.44
N VAL A 545 -0.71 0.76 28.48
CA VAL A 545 -1.43 1.66 27.55
C VAL A 545 -0.95 1.51 26.12
N LYS A 546 -1.82 1.87 25.18
CA LYS A 546 -1.61 1.70 23.75
C LYS A 546 -1.59 3.04 23.04
N LEU A 547 -0.77 3.14 22.01
CA LEU A 547 -0.85 4.18 20.99
C LEU A 547 -1.39 3.55 19.70
N ASN A 548 -2.52 4.04 19.18
CA ASN A 548 -3.14 3.48 17.99
C ASN A 548 -2.24 3.61 16.75
N SER A 549 -1.54 4.74 16.59
CA SER A 549 -0.56 4.92 15.52
C SER A 549 0.56 5.87 15.91
N ALA A 550 1.80 5.58 15.50
CA ALA A 550 2.92 6.49 15.69
C ALA A 550 2.77 7.80 14.90
N ILE A 551 2.13 7.74 13.72
CA ILE A 551 1.95 8.85 12.80
C ILE A 551 0.50 8.86 12.32
N GLU A 552 -0.12 10.03 12.29
CA GLU A 552 -1.45 10.24 11.71
C GLU A 552 -1.36 11.21 10.53
N ALA A 553 -1.97 10.86 9.40
CA ALA A 553 -1.96 11.66 8.18
C ALA A 553 -3.24 11.47 7.35
N PRO A 554 -3.67 12.47 6.56
CA PRO A 554 -4.79 12.30 5.63
C PRO A 554 -4.46 11.28 4.52
N TYR A 555 -5.50 10.58 4.06
CA TYR A 555 -5.45 9.70 2.89
C TYR A 555 -5.51 10.52 1.59
N THR A 556 -4.46 11.33 1.36
CA THR A 556 -4.31 12.21 0.20
C THR A 556 -3.00 11.91 -0.55
N PRO A 557 -3.01 11.71 -1.89
CA PRO A 557 -1.81 11.35 -2.66
C PRO A 557 -0.64 12.36 -2.64
N GLY A 558 -0.88 13.60 -2.21
CA GLY A 558 0.17 14.60 -2.01
C GLY A 558 0.86 14.50 -0.65
N VAL A 559 0.32 13.74 0.31
CA VAL A 559 0.90 13.52 1.64
C VAL A 559 1.69 12.22 1.65
N LYS A 560 3.01 12.34 1.80
CA LYS A 560 3.99 11.26 1.66
C LYS A 560 4.84 11.14 2.91
N ILE A 561 4.97 9.93 3.41
CA ILE A 561 5.87 9.57 4.51
C ILE A 561 6.81 8.50 3.97
N LYS A 562 8.12 8.74 4.02
CA LYS A 562 9.15 7.78 3.57
C LYS A 562 10.06 7.39 4.72
N HIS A 563 10.41 6.11 4.78
CA HIS A 563 11.30 5.52 5.78
C HIS A 563 10.86 5.84 7.22
N ALA A 564 9.74 5.25 7.66
CA ALA A 564 9.24 5.40 9.03
C ALA A 564 9.44 4.11 9.83
N THR A 565 9.82 4.24 11.10
CA THR A 565 10.03 3.13 12.03
C THR A 565 9.40 3.41 13.40
N SER A 566 8.80 2.37 13.96
CA SER A 566 8.33 2.36 15.35
C SER A 566 9.14 1.36 16.16
N VAL A 567 9.48 1.71 17.40
CA VAL A 567 10.23 0.85 18.33
C VAL A 567 9.56 0.85 19.71
N PHE A 568 9.27 -0.33 20.24
CA PHE A 568 8.89 -0.49 21.64
C PHE A 568 10.17 -0.79 22.43
N LEU A 569 10.63 0.15 23.24
CA LEU A 569 11.91 0.05 23.93
C LEU A 569 11.83 -1.00 25.05
N ALA A 570 10.92 -0.76 25.98
CA ALA A 570 10.50 -1.63 27.08
C ALA A 570 9.23 -1.00 27.71
N GLY A 571 8.77 -1.51 28.86
CA GLY A 571 7.64 -0.92 29.58
C GLY A 571 6.68 -1.97 30.14
N MET A 572 5.51 -1.52 30.53
CA MET A 572 4.45 -2.36 31.10
C MET A 572 3.92 -3.39 30.09
N ALA A 573 3.68 -4.61 30.56
CA ALA A 573 3.19 -5.70 29.73
C ALA A 573 1.75 -5.43 29.27
N GLY A 574 1.51 -5.51 27.97
CA GLY A 574 0.22 -5.19 27.33
C GLY A 574 0.17 -3.81 26.67
N SER A 575 1.19 -2.97 26.89
CA SER A 575 1.40 -1.74 26.12
C SER A 575 1.89 -2.03 24.70
N GLU A 576 1.57 -1.15 23.74
CA GLU A 576 2.03 -1.27 22.36
C GLU A 576 1.96 0.07 21.60
N ILE A 577 2.65 0.15 20.46
CA ILE A 577 2.22 1.01 19.35
C ILE A 577 1.58 0.09 18.31
N THR A 578 0.29 0.27 18.00
CA THR A 578 -0.49 -0.66 17.17
C THR A 578 -0.17 -0.54 15.67
N HIS A 579 0.13 0.67 15.18
CA HIS A 579 0.46 0.94 13.76
C HIS A 579 1.55 2.02 13.60
N ILE A 580 2.14 2.10 12.41
CA ILE A 580 3.19 3.10 12.10
C ILE A 580 2.58 4.37 11.49
N VAL A 581 1.67 4.25 10.51
CA VAL A 581 0.94 5.38 9.90
C VAL A 581 -0.54 5.03 9.79
N ASN A 582 -1.43 5.79 10.41
CA ASN A 582 -2.86 5.49 10.50
C ASN A 582 -3.10 4.04 10.93
N ASN A 583 -3.65 3.20 10.03
CA ASN A 583 -3.93 1.78 10.24
C ASN A 583 -2.93 0.87 9.47
N PHE A 584 -1.77 1.41 9.09
CA PHE A 584 -0.76 0.77 8.25
C PHE A 584 0.58 0.59 8.98
N GLY A 585 1.29 -0.49 8.65
CA GLY A 585 2.43 -0.98 9.41
C GLY A 585 2.01 -1.90 10.57
N GLU A 586 2.90 -2.82 10.93
CA GLU A 586 2.68 -3.80 12.01
C GLU A 586 2.98 -3.20 13.39
N ALA A 587 2.35 -3.76 14.42
CA ALA A 587 2.50 -3.32 15.81
C ALA A 587 3.87 -3.65 16.43
N VAL A 588 4.30 -2.83 17.41
CA VAL A 588 5.42 -3.11 18.32
C VAL A 588 4.93 -3.22 19.76
N THR A 589 5.27 -4.33 20.41
CA THR A 589 4.48 -4.94 21.51
C THR A 589 5.31 -5.57 22.64
N TYR A 590 6.64 -5.55 22.53
CA TYR A 590 7.57 -6.09 23.54
C TYR A 590 8.94 -5.40 23.42
N ALA A 591 9.77 -5.52 24.46
CA ALA A 591 11.05 -4.80 24.53
C ALA A 591 11.98 -5.10 23.34
N GLY A 592 12.51 -4.04 22.72
CA GLY A 592 13.32 -4.11 21.50
C GLY A 592 12.55 -4.43 20.22
N HIS A 593 11.21 -4.58 20.25
CA HIS A 593 10.43 -4.87 19.05
C HIS A 593 10.40 -3.65 18.13
N ARG A 594 10.86 -3.82 16.89
CA ARG A 594 10.94 -2.77 15.86
C ARG A 594 10.16 -3.16 14.61
N LYS A 595 9.44 -2.20 14.02
CA LYS A 595 8.80 -2.31 12.71
C LYS A 595 9.11 -1.11 11.82
N THR A 596 8.96 -1.27 10.51
CA THR A 596 9.31 -0.26 9.49
C THR A 596 8.34 -0.26 8.33
N ILE A 597 8.22 0.88 7.64
CA ILE A 597 7.66 0.98 6.28
C ILE A 597 8.61 1.80 5.39
N THR A 598 8.65 1.49 4.10
CA THR A 598 9.48 2.22 3.12
C THR A 598 8.78 3.49 2.63
N GLU A 599 7.49 3.41 2.28
CA GLU A 599 6.70 4.53 1.79
C GLU A 599 5.24 4.38 2.19
N TYR A 600 4.60 5.51 2.50
CA TYR A 600 3.16 5.71 2.56
C TYR A 600 2.84 6.96 1.72
N SER A 601 1.81 6.89 0.89
CA SER A 601 1.43 7.94 -0.07
C SER A 601 -0.09 8.15 -0.15
N GLY A 602 -0.79 7.99 0.98
CA GLY A 602 -2.17 8.43 1.17
C GLY A 602 -3.19 7.83 0.19
N ARG A 603 -3.02 6.58 -0.27
CA ARG A 603 -3.78 6.02 -1.39
C ARG A 603 -4.54 4.73 -1.02
N ILE A 604 -5.78 4.64 -1.49
CA ILE A 604 -6.54 3.38 -1.63
C ILE A 604 -6.13 2.68 -2.93
N VAL A 605 -5.87 1.38 -2.87
CA VAL A 605 -5.70 0.51 -4.02
C VAL A 605 -7.08 0.08 -4.52
N ASN A 606 -7.59 0.80 -5.51
CA ASN A 606 -8.85 0.46 -6.18
C ASN A 606 -8.70 -0.78 -7.07
N VAL A 607 -9.83 -1.45 -7.32
CA VAL A 607 -10.00 -2.48 -8.34
C VAL A 607 -9.78 -1.86 -9.72
N SER A 608 -9.12 -2.60 -10.62
CA SER A 608 -8.89 -2.22 -12.03
C SER A 608 -9.47 -3.22 -13.04
N ASP A 609 -9.69 -4.48 -12.65
CA ASP A 609 -10.40 -5.49 -13.44
C ASP A 609 -11.16 -6.48 -12.55
N ILE A 610 -12.19 -7.14 -13.10
CA ILE A 610 -12.92 -8.24 -12.46
C ILE A 610 -13.18 -9.36 -13.47
N THR A 611 -12.62 -10.54 -13.21
CA THR A 611 -12.93 -11.76 -13.97
C THR A 611 -14.11 -12.50 -13.34
N VAL A 612 -15.18 -12.76 -14.11
CA VAL A 612 -16.38 -13.49 -13.66
C VAL A 612 -16.43 -14.91 -14.24
N THR A 613 -16.65 -15.90 -13.38
CA THR A 613 -16.69 -17.32 -13.74
C THR A 613 -17.92 -18.02 -13.15
N GLY A 614 -18.39 -19.08 -13.81
CA GLY A 614 -19.37 -20.02 -13.24
C GLY A 614 -18.66 -21.20 -12.56
N GLU A 615 -19.37 -21.88 -11.64
CA GLU A 615 -18.91 -23.11 -10.99
C GLU A 615 -18.38 -24.15 -11.99
N GLY A 616 -17.21 -24.72 -11.71
CA GLY A 616 -16.53 -25.66 -12.62
C GLY A 616 -16.15 -25.08 -14.00
N GLY A 617 -16.20 -23.75 -14.17
CA GLY A 617 -16.04 -23.09 -15.47
C GLY A 617 -17.31 -23.09 -16.34
N ALA A 618 -18.45 -23.54 -15.81
CA ALA A 618 -19.69 -23.72 -16.58
C ALA A 618 -20.24 -22.41 -17.15
N THR A 619 -20.82 -22.51 -18.35
CA THR A 619 -21.42 -21.41 -19.11
C THR A 619 -22.89 -21.63 -19.45
N ASN A 620 -23.50 -22.72 -18.98
CA ASN A 620 -24.83 -23.15 -19.41
C ASN A 620 -25.70 -23.64 -18.23
N ILE A 621 -27.00 -23.35 -18.26
CA ILE A 621 -28.02 -24.02 -17.43
C ILE A 621 -28.97 -24.77 -18.36
N THR A 622 -29.04 -26.10 -18.22
CA THR A 622 -29.81 -27.00 -19.11
C THR A 622 -31.01 -27.68 -18.42
N THR A 623 -31.17 -27.47 -17.11
CA THR A 623 -32.24 -28.05 -16.29
C THR A 623 -33.37 -27.03 -16.09
N LYS A 624 -34.64 -27.44 -16.24
CA LYS A 624 -35.82 -26.58 -15.96
C LYS A 624 -35.73 -26.00 -14.55
N GLY A 625 -35.68 -24.67 -14.44
CA GLY A 625 -35.57 -23.93 -13.17
C GLY A 625 -34.26 -24.12 -12.40
N GLY A 626 -33.23 -24.69 -13.04
CA GLY A 626 -31.92 -24.99 -12.43
C GLY A 626 -31.10 -23.74 -12.08
N THR A 627 -30.01 -23.97 -11.34
CA THR A 627 -29.13 -22.92 -10.80
C THR A 627 -27.66 -23.13 -11.18
N LEU A 628 -26.89 -22.04 -11.16
CA LEU A 628 -25.44 -22.03 -11.32
C LEU A 628 -24.83 -21.03 -10.33
N GLN A 629 -23.86 -21.45 -9.52
CA GLN A 629 -23.11 -20.53 -8.66
C GLN A 629 -22.11 -19.73 -9.52
N MET A 630 -22.07 -18.41 -9.31
CA MET A 630 -21.13 -17.50 -9.95
C MET A 630 -20.07 -17.02 -8.96
N SER A 631 -18.87 -16.74 -9.46
CA SER A 631 -17.70 -16.25 -8.72
C SER A 631 -17.07 -15.07 -9.44
N ALA A 632 -16.49 -14.15 -8.68
CA ALA A 632 -15.75 -13.00 -9.20
C ALA A 632 -14.36 -12.95 -8.56
N ALA A 633 -13.33 -12.74 -9.39
CA ALA A 633 -11.96 -12.50 -8.97
C ALA A 633 -11.57 -11.07 -9.34
N VAL A 634 -11.23 -10.26 -8.33
CA VAL A 634 -10.81 -8.87 -8.52
C VAL A 634 -9.30 -8.78 -8.79
N ASN A 635 -8.90 -7.78 -9.57
CA ASN A 635 -7.51 -7.46 -9.87
C ASN A 635 -7.30 -5.93 -9.72
N PRO A 636 -6.20 -5.44 -9.13
CA PRO A 636 -5.11 -6.21 -8.51
C PRO A 636 -5.59 -6.96 -7.27
N ALA A 637 -4.97 -8.10 -6.96
CA ALA A 637 -5.37 -8.95 -5.83
C ALA A 637 -5.13 -8.28 -4.46
N ASN A 638 -4.39 -7.17 -4.41
CA ASN A 638 -4.20 -6.33 -3.22
C ASN A 638 -5.06 -5.04 -3.25
N ALA A 639 -6.18 -5.03 -3.98
CA ALA A 639 -7.17 -3.96 -3.86
C ALA A 639 -7.82 -3.96 -2.46
N ASP A 640 -7.99 -2.79 -1.85
CA ASP A 640 -8.39 -2.67 -0.44
C ASP A 640 -9.86 -3.04 -0.19
N VAL A 641 -10.71 -2.96 -1.22
CA VAL A 641 -12.12 -3.36 -1.18
C VAL A 641 -12.39 -4.35 -2.32
N THR A 642 -12.36 -5.64 -1.97
CA THR A 642 -12.48 -6.76 -2.93
C THR A 642 -13.91 -7.26 -3.14
N THR A 643 -14.90 -6.65 -2.47
CA THR A 643 -16.30 -7.05 -2.57
C THR A 643 -16.97 -6.56 -3.85
N VAL A 644 -17.86 -7.39 -4.39
CA VAL A 644 -18.65 -7.07 -5.60
C VAL A 644 -20.14 -7.06 -5.28
N SER A 645 -20.90 -6.36 -6.11
CA SER A 645 -22.37 -6.44 -6.16
C SER A 645 -22.78 -7.20 -7.42
N TRP A 646 -23.72 -8.15 -7.29
CA TRP A 646 -24.19 -9.00 -8.38
C TRP A 646 -25.44 -8.43 -9.06
N SER A 647 -25.50 -8.55 -10.38
CA SER A 647 -26.70 -8.27 -11.18
C SER A 647 -26.75 -9.16 -12.42
N VAL A 648 -27.90 -9.21 -13.09
CA VAL A 648 -28.08 -9.97 -14.34
C VAL A 648 -28.84 -9.13 -15.37
N GLU A 649 -28.25 -9.03 -16.55
CA GLU A 649 -28.83 -8.42 -17.74
C GLU A 649 -29.46 -9.53 -18.60
N ASN A 650 -30.76 -9.45 -18.86
CA ASN A 650 -31.49 -10.46 -19.62
C ASN A 650 -31.32 -10.19 -21.13
N GLY A 651 -30.74 -11.15 -21.86
CA GLY A 651 -30.58 -11.10 -23.31
C GLY A 651 -31.79 -11.71 -24.01
N THR A 652 -31.59 -12.80 -24.77
CA THR A 652 -32.70 -13.56 -25.35
C THR A 652 -33.42 -14.43 -24.30
N GLY A 653 -32.77 -14.76 -23.19
CA GLY A 653 -33.31 -15.55 -22.10
C GLY A 653 -33.60 -14.75 -20.83
N LYS A 654 -34.03 -15.44 -19.77
CA LYS A 654 -34.33 -14.82 -18.47
C LYS A 654 -33.77 -15.61 -17.30
N ALA A 655 -33.24 -14.87 -16.33
CA ALA A 655 -32.78 -15.38 -15.05
C ALA A 655 -33.03 -14.38 -13.91
N ALA A 656 -32.81 -14.84 -12.67
CA ALA A 656 -32.54 -13.99 -11.52
C ALA A 656 -31.21 -14.42 -10.88
N ILE A 657 -30.49 -13.48 -10.27
CA ILE A 657 -29.31 -13.75 -9.45
C ILE A 657 -29.52 -13.12 -8.07
N ASP A 658 -29.02 -13.76 -7.01
CA ASP A 658 -29.05 -13.21 -5.65
C ASP A 658 -27.71 -12.59 -5.22
N SER A 659 -27.66 -12.04 -4.01
CA SER A 659 -26.47 -11.39 -3.45
C SER A 659 -25.30 -12.34 -3.17
N SER A 660 -25.49 -13.67 -3.23
CA SER A 660 -24.42 -14.66 -3.13
C SER A 660 -23.82 -15.04 -4.50
N GLY A 661 -24.42 -14.56 -5.60
CA GLY A 661 -24.02 -14.93 -6.96
C GLY A 661 -24.72 -16.19 -7.50
N LEU A 662 -25.75 -16.70 -6.83
CA LEU A 662 -26.49 -17.87 -7.30
C LEU A 662 -27.47 -17.47 -8.41
N LEU A 663 -27.15 -17.82 -9.65
CA LEU A 663 -27.98 -17.58 -10.83
C LEU A 663 -29.04 -18.67 -10.96
N ARG A 664 -30.30 -18.31 -11.26
CA ARG A 664 -31.42 -19.24 -11.48
C ARG A 664 -32.13 -18.97 -12.81
N ALA A 665 -32.28 -20.03 -13.62
CA ALA A 665 -32.94 -19.97 -14.92
C ALA A 665 -34.47 -19.73 -14.83
N GLN A 666 -35.02 -19.00 -15.80
CA GLN A 666 -36.46 -18.73 -15.95
C GLN A 666 -36.99 -18.95 -17.38
N SER A 667 -36.24 -18.57 -18.41
CA SER A 667 -36.58 -18.88 -19.82
C SER A 667 -35.34 -19.11 -20.69
N ASP A 668 -35.50 -19.91 -21.73
CA ASP A 668 -34.47 -20.25 -22.72
C ASP A 668 -33.90 -19.00 -23.40
N GLY A 669 -32.61 -19.03 -23.76
CA GLY A 669 -31.85 -17.93 -24.35
C GLY A 669 -30.65 -17.50 -23.49
N THR A 670 -30.01 -16.38 -23.82
CA THR A 670 -28.82 -15.89 -23.12
C THR A 670 -29.14 -14.87 -22.03
N VAL A 671 -28.32 -14.87 -20.98
CA VAL A 671 -28.27 -13.81 -19.95
C VAL A 671 -26.81 -13.44 -19.67
N LYS A 672 -26.55 -12.23 -19.21
CA LYS A 672 -25.22 -11.72 -18.89
C LYS A 672 -25.16 -11.39 -17.40
N VAL A 673 -24.37 -12.16 -16.66
CA VAL A 673 -24.09 -11.92 -15.24
C VAL A 673 -23.04 -10.82 -15.12
N ILE A 674 -23.24 -9.87 -14.21
CA ILE A 674 -22.36 -8.72 -14.00
C ILE A 674 -22.00 -8.64 -12.51
N ALA A 675 -20.71 -8.46 -12.22
CA ALA A 675 -20.16 -8.19 -10.90
C ALA A 675 -19.53 -6.79 -10.89
N THR A 676 -19.98 -5.90 -10.01
CA THR A 676 -19.52 -4.50 -9.94
C THR A 676 -18.78 -4.25 -8.63
N ALA A 677 -17.58 -3.66 -8.69
CA ALA A 677 -16.77 -3.35 -7.51
C ALA A 677 -17.50 -2.39 -6.54
N GLN A 678 -17.37 -2.63 -5.23
CA GLN A 678 -17.94 -1.77 -4.19
C GLN A 678 -16.95 -0.71 -3.64
N ASP A 679 -15.77 -0.59 -4.26
CA ASP A 679 -14.69 0.35 -3.89
C ASP A 679 -14.88 1.79 -4.42
N GLY A 680 -15.94 2.02 -5.20
CA GLY A 680 -16.21 3.30 -5.88
C GLY A 680 -15.47 3.50 -7.21
N SER A 681 -14.69 2.52 -7.69
CA SER A 681 -14.02 2.57 -9.01
C SER A 681 -14.99 2.52 -10.19
N GLY A 682 -16.16 1.90 -9.99
CA GLY A 682 -17.12 1.61 -11.05
C GLY A 682 -16.72 0.47 -11.99
N ILE A 683 -15.65 -0.27 -11.69
CA ILE A 683 -15.21 -1.41 -12.52
C ILE A 683 -16.24 -2.55 -12.48
N THR A 684 -16.53 -3.13 -13.65
CA THR A 684 -17.48 -4.24 -13.82
C THR A 684 -16.87 -5.42 -14.56
N GLY A 685 -16.92 -6.60 -13.96
CA GLY A 685 -16.69 -7.89 -14.62
C GLY A 685 -17.99 -8.48 -15.13
N ASN A 686 -17.97 -9.27 -16.21
CA ASN A 686 -19.18 -9.91 -16.71
C ASN A 686 -18.95 -11.26 -17.41
N ARG A 687 -20.00 -12.09 -17.47
CA ARG A 687 -20.00 -13.41 -18.12
C ARG A 687 -21.37 -13.74 -18.71
N THR A 688 -21.40 -14.11 -19.99
CA THR A 688 -22.61 -14.63 -20.64
C THR A 688 -22.86 -16.08 -20.25
N ILE A 689 -24.11 -16.42 -19.94
CA ILE A 689 -24.61 -17.76 -19.62
C ILE A 689 -25.77 -18.11 -20.56
N THR A 690 -25.75 -19.32 -21.12
CA THR A 690 -26.82 -19.85 -21.98
C THR A 690 -27.83 -20.66 -21.16
N ILE A 691 -29.12 -20.41 -21.36
CA ILE A 691 -30.21 -21.13 -20.69
C ILE A 691 -30.96 -21.96 -21.73
N SER A 692 -31.20 -23.22 -21.42
CA SER A 692 -32.01 -24.14 -22.24
C SER A 692 -32.85 -25.08 -21.36
N GLY A 693 -33.83 -25.76 -21.96
CA GLY A 693 -34.70 -26.73 -21.28
C GLY A 693 -35.83 -26.13 -20.43
N GLN A 694 -36.15 -24.85 -20.59
CA GLN A 694 -37.22 -24.16 -19.86
C GLN A 694 -38.58 -24.27 -20.56
N THR A 695 -38.59 -24.37 -21.89
CA THR A 695 -39.77 -24.73 -22.69
C THR A 695 -39.79 -26.23 -23.03
N MET A 696 -40.99 -26.84 -23.02
CA MET A 696 -41.20 -28.26 -23.34
C MET A 696 -42.46 -28.40 -24.21
N SER A 697 -42.33 -29.10 -25.34
CA SER A 697 -43.45 -29.42 -26.25
C SER A 697 -43.79 -30.91 -26.15
N LEU A 698 -45.09 -31.21 -25.99
CA LEU A 698 -45.63 -32.53 -26.28
C LEU A 698 -45.94 -32.63 -27.77
N GLY A 699 -45.85 -33.83 -28.33
CA GLY A 699 -46.34 -34.10 -29.68
C GLY A 699 -47.86 -34.01 -29.77
N ASN A 700 -48.34 -33.42 -30.85
CA ASN A 700 -49.73 -32.97 -31.07
C ASN A 700 -50.85 -34.03 -30.84
N ASP A 701 -50.52 -35.32 -30.82
CA ASP A 701 -51.43 -36.41 -30.47
C ASP A 701 -51.77 -36.50 -28.97
N TRP A 702 -50.94 -35.91 -28.10
CA TRP A 702 -51.06 -35.98 -26.64
C TRP A 702 -51.77 -34.75 -26.08
N THR A 703 -52.77 -35.00 -25.23
CA THR A 703 -53.68 -34.00 -24.67
C THR A 703 -53.81 -34.17 -23.16
N TRP A 704 -53.84 -33.05 -22.43
CA TRP A 704 -54.03 -33.06 -20.98
C TRP A 704 -55.51 -32.99 -20.58
N VAL A 705 -55.87 -33.72 -19.52
CA VAL A 705 -57.01 -33.38 -18.68
C VAL A 705 -56.46 -32.89 -17.35
N ARG A 706 -56.71 -31.60 -17.02
CA ARG A 706 -56.18 -30.90 -15.84
C ARG A 706 -54.65 -30.86 -15.76
N GLU A 707 -54.02 -30.28 -16.78
CA GLU A 707 -52.57 -30.05 -16.79
C GLU A 707 -52.09 -29.32 -15.53
N ASN A 708 -50.96 -29.76 -14.98
CA ASN A 708 -50.13 -28.93 -14.11
C ASN A 708 -48.69 -28.95 -14.67
N LYS A 709 -48.24 -27.80 -15.19
CA LYS A 709 -46.99 -27.64 -15.95
C LYS A 709 -45.71 -27.82 -15.13
N ASP A 710 -45.84 -27.88 -13.80
CA ASP A 710 -44.71 -28.12 -12.88
C ASP A 710 -44.64 -29.57 -12.40
N ASN A 711 -45.70 -30.35 -12.64
CA ASN A 711 -45.78 -31.76 -12.28
C ASN A 711 -45.48 -32.73 -13.44
N TRP A 712 -44.90 -32.28 -14.55
CA TRP A 712 -44.42 -33.17 -15.61
C TRP A 712 -43.10 -32.71 -16.24
N ALA A 713 -42.36 -33.66 -16.81
CA ALA A 713 -41.17 -33.41 -17.62
C ALA A 713 -40.97 -34.49 -18.69
N ILE A 714 -40.44 -34.09 -19.84
CA ILE A 714 -39.93 -34.99 -20.88
C ILE A 714 -38.44 -35.30 -20.67
N ASP A 715 -37.98 -36.43 -21.18
CA ASP A 715 -36.54 -36.74 -21.23
C ASP A 715 -35.96 -36.28 -22.57
N THR A 716 -35.30 -35.12 -22.62
CA THR A 716 -34.86 -34.47 -23.88
C THR A 716 -33.90 -35.29 -24.76
N LYS A 717 -33.50 -36.49 -24.34
CA LYS A 717 -32.71 -37.45 -25.13
C LYS A 717 -33.46 -38.72 -25.54
N ASN A 718 -34.70 -38.93 -25.09
CA ASN A 718 -35.48 -40.13 -25.40
C ASN A 718 -36.99 -39.85 -25.47
N ALA A 719 -37.50 -39.73 -26.69
CA ALA A 719 -38.92 -39.50 -27.02
C ALA A 719 -39.91 -40.51 -26.39
N ASN A 720 -39.44 -41.65 -25.89
CA ASN A 720 -40.28 -42.70 -25.31
C ASN A 720 -40.35 -42.65 -23.77
N VAL A 721 -39.87 -41.58 -23.13
CA VAL A 721 -39.89 -41.40 -21.66
C VAL A 721 -40.69 -40.16 -21.26
N MET A 722 -41.61 -40.34 -20.31
CA MET A 722 -42.40 -39.29 -19.67
C MET A 722 -42.30 -39.41 -18.15
N LYS A 723 -42.06 -38.28 -17.46
CA LYS A 723 -41.93 -38.22 -16.00
C LYS A 723 -43.09 -37.39 -15.43
N LEU A 724 -43.95 -38.02 -14.63
CA LEU A 724 -45.16 -37.43 -14.04
C LEU A 724 -45.06 -37.40 -12.50
N THR A 725 -45.28 -36.26 -11.88
CA THR A 725 -45.16 -36.05 -10.43
C THR A 725 -46.52 -36.16 -9.73
N THR A 726 -46.61 -36.93 -8.65
CA THR A 726 -47.86 -37.18 -7.92
C THR A 726 -48.47 -35.91 -7.31
N GLN A 727 -49.64 -35.54 -7.80
CA GLN A 727 -50.45 -34.44 -7.25
C GLN A 727 -51.66 -34.96 -6.47
N GLU A 728 -52.35 -34.09 -5.75
CA GLU A 728 -53.57 -34.47 -5.03
C GLU A 728 -54.65 -34.98 -6.01
N GLY A 729 -55.22 -36.16 -5.73
CA GLY A 729 -56.11 -36.82 -6.69
C GLY A 729 -56.98 -37.94 -6.11
N SER A 730 -58.29 -37.80 -6.25
CA SER A 730 -59.30 -38.82 -5.93
C SER A 730 -60.48 -38.74 -6.90
N TRP A 731 -60.95 -39.90 -7.39
CA TRP A 731 -62.12 -39.97 -8.27
C TRP A 731 -63.42 -39.49 -7.58
N GLY A 732 -63.49 -39.56 -6.24
CA GLY A 732 -64.59 -38.99 -5.45
C GLY A 732 -64.46 -37.49 -5.11
N GLY A 733 -63.33 -36.85 -5.43
CA GLY A 733 -63.04 -35.46 -5.04
C GLY A 733 -62.30 -34.70 -6.15
N SER A 734 -61.26 -33.96 -5.78
CA SER A 734 -60.29 -33.34 -6.69
C SER A 734 -59.72 -34.37 -7.65
N LYS A 735 -60.03 -34.25 -8.95
CA LYS A 735 -59.70 -35.28 -9.95
C LYS A 735 -58.20 -35.24 -10.32
N PRO A 736 -57.55 -36.40 -10.57
CA PRO A 736 -56.15 -36.45 -10.98
C PRO A 736 -55.91 -35.82 -12.36
N SER A 737 -54.67 -35.38 -12.61
CA SER A 737 -54.18 -35.03 -13.95
C SER A 737 -53.99 -36.29 -14.79
N LEU A 738 -54.39 -36.22 -16.07
CA LEU A 738 -54.30 -37.30 -17.04
C LEU A 738 -53.59 -36.82 -18.30
N LEU A 739 -52.60 -37.57 -18.77
CA LEU A 739 -52.00 -37.39 -20.09
C LEU A 739 -52.58 -38.44 -21.03
N LEU A 740 -53.36 -38.02 -22.03
CA LEU A 740 -54.21 -38.87 -22.86
C LEU A 740 -54.02 -38.63 -24.37
N ARG A 741 -54.12 -39.67 -25.17
CA ARG A 741 -54.19 -39.61 -26.64
C ARG A 741 -55.39 -40.38 -27.20
N GLU A 742 -55.69 -40.17 -28.47
CA GLU A 742 -56.68 -40.97 -29.20
C GLU A 742 -56.19 -42.41 -29.41
N THR A 743 -57.13 -43.37 -29.42
CA THR A 743 -56.91 -44.79 -29.72
C THR A 743 -56.66 -45.06 -31.21
N GLY A 744 -57.06 -44.15 -32.09
CA GLY A 744 -57.10 -44.38 -33.55
C GLY A 744 -58.08 -45.47 -34.01
N THR A 745 -58.89 -46.04 -33.11
CA THR A 745 -59.85 -47.11 -33.42
C THR A 745 -61.02 -47.12 -32.43
N THR A 746 -62.22 -47.44 -32.94
CA THR A 746 -63.42 -47.69 -32.14
C THR A 746 -63.58 -49.16 -31.70
N GLY A 747 -62.76 -50.06 -32.26
CA GLY A 747 -62.83 -51.50 -32.02
C GLY A 747 -62.08 -51.98 -30.77
N ASP A 748 -61.40 -53.11 -30.91
CA ASP A 748 -60.54 -53.67 -29.87
C ASP A 748 -59.16 -53.00 -29.88
N PHE A 749 -58.56 -52.86 -28.69
CA PHE A 749 -57.21 -52.31 -28.54
C PHE A 749 -56.51 -52.83 -27.29
N SER A 750 -55.20 -52.63 -27.22
CA SER A 750 -54.42 -52.77 -25.99
C SER A 750 -53.45 -51.62 -25.82
N ILE A 751 -53.26 -51.18 -24.58
CA ILE A 751 -52.22 -50.22 -24.19
C ILE A 751 -51.30 -50.86 -23.15
N SER A 752 -50.01 -50.54 -23.21
CA SER A 752 -49.04 -50.94 -22.20
C SER A 752 -47.93 -49.89 -21.99
N THR A 753 -47.24 -49.97 -20.86
CA THR A 753 -46.08 -49.12 -20.53
C THR A 753 -45.20 -49.84 -19.52
N LYS A 754 -43.90 -49.54 -19.50
CA LYS A 754 -43.06 -49.74 -18.31
C LYS A 754 -43.31 -48.58 -17.34
N LEU A 755 -43.40 -48.87 -16.04
CA LEU A 755 -43.62 -47.92 -14.96
C LEU A 755 -42.57 -48.11 -13.86
N LYS A 756 -41.75 -47.08 -13.66
CA LYS A 756 -40.83 -46.94 -12.53
C LYS A 756 -41.46 -45.96 -11.53
N PHE A 757 -41.99 -46.52 -10.46
CA PHE A 757 -42.67 -45.78 -9.39
C PHE A 757 -42.57 -46.58 -8.09
N ASP A 758 -42.04 -45.96 -7.03
CA ASP A 758 -41.97 -46.56 -5.70
C ASP A 758 -43.06 -45.98 -4.79
N ALA A 759 -44.22 -46.62 -4.79
CA ALA A 759 -45.30 -46.32 -3.86
C ALA A 759 -44.92 -46.85 -2.47
N THR A 760 -44.81 -45.97 -1.47
CA THR A 760 -44.45 -46.29 -0.08
C THR A 760 -45.41 -45.67 0.94
N MET A 761 -46.26 -44.73 0.52
CA MET A 761 -47.26 -44.09 1.37
C MET A 761 -48.67 -44.32 0.82
N GLY A 762 -49.62 -44.59 1.72
CA GLY A 762 -51.01 -44.88 1.39
C GLY A 762 -51.63 -43.85 0.43
N PHE A 763 -52.31 -44.36 -0.59
CA PHE A 763 -52.98 -43.63 -1.68
C PHE A 763 -52.06 -42.97 -2.73
N GLU A 764 -50.74 -43.15 -2.67
CA GLU A 764 -49.87 -42.97 -3.84
C GLU A 764 -50.24 -43.99 -4.92
N TRP A 765 -50.58 -43.55 -6.14
CA TRP A 765 -50.97 -44.43 -7.24
C TRP A 765 -50.55 -43.84 -8.60
N ALA A 766 -49.91 -44.64 -9.44
CA ALA A 766 -49.53 -44.29 -10.82
C ALA A 766 -49.85 -45.45 -11.77
N GLY A 767 -50.24 -45.15 -13.02
CA GLY A 767 -50.56 -46.20 -13.98
C GLY A 767 -51.21 -45.74 -15.29
N LEU A 768 -51.83 -46.71 -15.98
CA LEU A 768 -52.53 -46.58 -17.25
C LEU A 768 -54.02 -46.31 -17.04
N ILE A 769 -54.64 -45.58 -17.97
CA ILE A 769 -56.07 -45.32 -17.99
C ILE A 769 -56.67 -45.40 -19.40
N VAL A 770 -57.88 -45.93 -19.47
CA VAL A 770 -58.85 -45.77 -20.56
C VAL A 770 -59.94 -44.84 -20.03
N TYR A 771 -60.16 -43.70 -20.69
CA TYR A 771 -60.95 -42.59 -20.14
C TYR A 771 -61.92 -42.04 -21.18
N GLN A 772 -63.21 -42.04 -20.85
CA GLN A 772 -64.23 -41.28 -21.59
C GLN A 772 -64.46 -39.94 -20.88
N ASP A 773 -64.77 -40.00 -19.58
CA ASP A 773 -65.05 -38.86 -18.71
C ASP A 773 -64.78 -39.23 -17.23
N ASP A 774 -64.84 -38.25 -16.31
CA ASP A 774 -64.59 -38.48 -14.88
C ASP A 774 -65.60 -39.42 -14.19
N GLY A 775 -66.70 -39.76 -14.86
CA GLY A 775 -67.68 -40.75 -14.42
C GLY A 775 -67.50 -42.15 -15.05
N ASN A 776 -66.78 -42.26 -16.18
CA ASN A 776 -66.70 -43.47 -16.99
C ASN A 776 -65.26 -43.74 -17.46
N PHE A 777 -64.57 -44.65 -16.75
CA PHE A 777 -63.16 -44.98 -17.00
C PHE A 777 -62.79 -46.41 -16.53
N ILE A 778 -61.68 -46.91 -17.05
CA ILE A 778 -60.97 -48.11 -16.57
C ILE A 778 -59.52 -47.72 -16.29
N SER A 779 -58.99 -48.02 -15.09
CA SER A 779 -57.61 -47.67 -14.71
C SER A 779 -56.86 -48.85 -14.09
N LEU A 780 -55.57 -48.99 -14.42
CA LEU A 780 -54.67 -50.02 -13.89
C LEU A 780 -53.36 -49.37 -13.44
N GLY A 781 -52.94 -49.57 -12.18
CA GLY A 781 -51.69 -48.98 -11.70
C GLY A 781 -51.12 -49.58 -10.42
N ARG A 782 -49.86 -49.26 -10.13
CA ARG A 782 -49.17 -49.60 -8.87
C ARG A 782 -49.53 -48.58 -7.79
N GLN A 783 -50.04 -49.06 -6.67
CA GLN A 783 -50.45 -48.27 -5.51
C GLN A 783 -49.78 -48.75 -4.21
N ALA A 784 -49.60 -47.86 -3.23
CA ALA A 784 -49.50 -48.23 -1.82
C ALA A 784 -50.84 -47.93 -1.08
N ASN A 785 -51.31 -48.82 -0.22
CA ASN A 785 -52.65 -48.72 0.38
C ASN A 785 -52.65 -49.10 1.87
N GLY A 786 -53.31 -48.31 2.72
CA GLY A 786 -53.32 -48.47 4.18
C GLY A 786 -52.62 -47.34 4.94
N SER A 787 -52.40 -47.55 6.23
CA SER A 787 -51.78 -46.57 7.14
C SER A 787 -50.28 -46.35 6.86
N ASN A 788 -49.79 -45.18 7.24
CA ASN A 788 -48.37 -44.82 7.12
C ASN A 788 -47.69 -44.81 8.50
N PRO A 789 -46.47 -45.35 8.65
CA PRO A 789 -45.75 -46.20 7.69
C PRO A 789 -46.38 -47.61 7.58
N GLY A 790 -46.07 -48.34 6.50
CA GLY A 790 -46.48 -49.74 6.32
C GLY A 790 -47.62 -50.00 5.33
N ALA A 791 -47.98 -49.01 4.50
CA ALA A 791 -48.99 -49.18 3.45
C ALA A 791 -48.60 -50.30 2.46
N ALA A 792 -49.53 -51.22 2.19
CA ALA A 792 -49.30 -52.40 1.37
C ALA A 792 -49.13 -52.03 -0.11
N LYS A 793 -48.05 -52.49 -0.74
CA LYS A 793 -47.81 -52.33 -2.19
C LYS A 793 -48.70 -53.30 -2.98
N GLN A 794 -49.52 -52.75 -3.88
CA GLN A 794 -50.61 -53.44 -4.55
C GLN A 794 -50.72 -53.00 -6.01
N ILE A 795 -51.18 -53.91 -6.87
CA ILE A 795 -51.67 -53.59 -8.22
C ILE A 795 -53.18 -53.34 -8.09
N ARG A 796 -53.64 -52.14 -8.44
CA ARG A 796 -55.07 -51.77 -8.40
C ARG A 796 -55.62 -51.65 -9.82
N PHE A 797 -56.68 -52.40 -10.08
CA PHE A 797 -57.50 -52.33 -11.28
C PHE A 797 -58.89 -51.83 -10.91
N SER A 798 -59.40 -50.82 -11.60
CA SER A 798 -60.63 -50.12 -11.22
C SER A 798 -61.51 -49.79 -12.40
N GLN A 799 -62.83 -49.76 -12.16
CA GLN A 799 -63.85 -49.20 -13.03
C GLN A 799 -64.53 -48.03 -12.34
N GLY A 800 -64.63 -46.88 -13.03
CA GLY A 800 -65.61 -45.85 -12.73
C GLY A 800 -66.82 -46.00 -13.66
N LYS A 801 -68.02 -45.95 -13.10
CA LYS A 801 -69.29 -45.97 -13.85
C LYS A 801 -70.34 -45.09 -13.17
N SER A 802 -70.95 -44.17 -13.90
CA SER A 802 -72.00 -43.28 -13.36
C SER A 802 -73.41 -43.81 -13.62
N SER A 803 -74.20 -44.04 -12.55
CA SER A 803 -75.67 -44.23 -12.63
C SER A 803 -76.33 -44.29 -11.24
N PRO A 804 -77.02 -43.23 -10.74
CA PRO A 804 -76.99 -41.84 -11.20
C PRO A 804 -75.74 -41.08 -10.71
N ASN A 805 -75.06 -41.60 -9.69
CA ASN A 805 -73.78 -41.10 -9.18
C ASN A 805 -72.63 -42.00 -9.68
N LEU A 806 -71.39 -41.50 -9.62
CA LEU A 806 -70.19 -42.29 -9.85
C LEU A 806 -70.07 -43.40 -8.80
N VAL A 807 -70.07 -44.66 -9.26
CA VAL A 807 -69.64 -45.82 -8.49
C VAL A 807 -68.24 -46.21 -8.96
N GLN A 808 -67.25 -46.13 -8.08
CA GLN A 808 -65.92 -46.71 -8.31
C GLN A 808 -65.91 -48.14 -7.75
N THR A 809 -65.62 -49.11 -8.61
CA THR A 809 -65.34 -50.49 -8.21
C THR A 809 -63.83 -50.75 -8.29
N ASP A 810 -63.26 -51.32 -7.23
CA ASP A 810 -61.82 -51.53 -7.09
C ASP A 810 -61.46 -52.99 -6.84
N LYS A 811 -60.40 -53.46 -7.51
CA LYS A 811 -59.81 -54.77 -7.34
C LYS A 811 -58.31 -54.60 -7.09
N ASN A 812 -57.85 -55.06 -5.92
CA ASN A 812 -56.46 -54.91 -5.48
C ASN A 812 -55.81 -56.29 -5.38
N TYR A 813 -54.61 -56.41 -5.93
CA TYR A 813 -53.82 -57.64 -5.95
C TYR A 813 -52.43 -57.39 -5.35
N PRO A 814 -51.75 -58.41 -4.80
CA PRO A 814 -50.36 -58.29 -4.39
C PRO A 814 -49.48 -57.86 -5.56
N ASP A 815 -48.60 -56.88 -5.34
CA ASP A 815 -47.60 -56.48 -6.32
C ASP A 815 -46.43 -57.47 -6.30
N ALA A 816 -46.50 -58.50 -7.14
CA ALA A 816 -45.46 -59.51 -7.27
C ALA A 816 -44.17 -59.02 -7.96
N VAL A 817 -44.07 -57.72 -8.28
CA VAL A 817 -42.94 -57.10 -8.99
C VAL A 817 -42.19 -56.08 -8.11
N THR A 818 -42.60 -55.85 -6.85
CA THR A 818 -41.81 -55.03 -5.91
C THR A 818 -40.75 -55.88 -5.19
N PRO A 819 -39.50 -55.38 -5.01
CA PRO A 819 -38.95 -54.12 -5.55
C PRO A 819 -38.47 -54.28 -7.00
N GLY A 820 -38.87 -53.36 -7.87
CA GLY A 820 -38.54 -53.38 -9.30
C GLY A 820 -39.53 -52.58 -10.14
N ASP A 821 -39.14 -52.20 -11.35
CA ASP A 821 -40.04 -51.54 -12.30
C ASP A 821 -41.11 -52.53 -12.79
N ILE A 822 -42.34 -52.06 -13.03
CA ILE A 822 -43.46 -52.91 -13.44
C ILE A 822 -43.94 -52.56 -14.84
N TYR A 823 -44.18 -53.57 -15.67
CA TYR A 823 -44.88 -53.40 -16.93
C TYR A 823 -46.38 -53.60 -16.70
N LEU A 824 -47.20 -52.65 -17.17
CA LEU A 824 -48.65 -52.66 -17.03
C LEU A 824 -49.30 -52.72 -18.41
N LYS A 825 -50.48 -53.35 -18.52
CA LYS A 825 -51.26 -53.44 -19.76
C LYS A 825 -52.76 -53.47 -19.50
N ILE A 826 -53.53 -52.75 -20.31
CA ILE A 826 -54.99 -52.87 -20.38
C ILE A 826 -55.35 -53.34 -21.79
N LYS A 827 -56.16 -54.40 -21.91
CA LYS A 827 -56.71 -54.89 -23.19
C LYS A 827 -58.24 -54.83 -23.17
N LYS A 828 -58.80 -54.22 -24.22
CA LYS A 828 -60.23 -54.19 -24.56
C LYS A 828 -60.56 -55.30 -25.56
N THR A 829 -61.61 -56.07 -25.29
CA THR A 829 -62.25 -57.01 -26.23
C THR A 829 -63.75 -56.78 -26.17
N SER A 830 -64.37 -56.29 -27.24
CA SER A 830 -65.71 -55.69 -27.19
C SER A 830 -65.80 -54.63 -26.07
N ASP A 831 -66.83 -54.65 -25.23
CA ASP A 831 -66.96 -53.76 -24.05
C ASP A 831 -66.23 -54.27 -22.79
N THR A 832 -65.48 -55.36 -22.88
CA THR A 832 -64.81 -56.00 -21.73
C THR A 832 -63.33 -55.67 -21.67
N TYR A 833 -62.89 -55.21 -20.50
CA TYR A 833 -61.52 -54.81 -20.20
C TYR A 833 -60.85 -55.81 -19.26
N THR A 834 -59.62 -56.15 -19.62
CA THR A 834 -58.70 -57.02 -18.86
C THR A 834 -57.44 -56.24 -18.50
N GLY A 835 -56.96 -56.39 -17.26
CA GLY A 835 -55.68 -55.86 -16.82
C GLY A 835 -54.62 -56.96 -16.79
N HIS A 836 -53.39 -56.64 -17.17
CA HIS A 836 -52.22 -57.52 -17.09
C HIS A 836 -51.01 -56.79 -16.51
N TYR A 837 -50.13 -57.53 -15.87
CA TYR A 837 -48.84 -57.03 -15.39
C TYR A 837 -47.69 -57.98 -15.76
N SER A 838 -46.46 -57.47 -15.70
CA SER A 838 -45.24 -58.20 -16.06
C SER A 838 -44.01 -57.54 -15.40
N SER A 839 -42.94 -58.32 -15.20
CA SER A 839 -41.63 -57.86 -14.72
C SER A 839 -40.59 -57.68 -15.85
N ASP A 840 -40.81 -58.29 -17.01
CA ASP A 840 -39.89 -58.32 -18.16
C ASP A 840 -40.44 -57.62 -19.42
N GLY A 841 -41.76 -57.36 -19.47
CA GLY A 841 -42.49 -56.84 -20.63
C GLY A 841 -42.88 -57.91 -21.67
N ILE A 842 -42.45 -59.15 -21.46
CA ILE A 842 -42.59 -60.29 -22.39
C ILE A 842 -43.60 -61.30 -21.85
N THR A 843 -43.44 -61.68 -20.58
CA THR A 843 -44.26 -62.65 -19.85
C THR A 843 -45.37 -61.93 -19.09
N TRP A 844 -46.63 -62.10 -19.50
CA TRP A 844 -47.76 -61.32 -18.99
C TRP A 844 -48.73 -62.13 -18.12
N THR A 845 -48.91 -61.73 -16.87
CA THR A 845 -49.92 -62.28 -15.95
C THR A 845 -51.20 -61.47 -16.05
N GLN A 846 -52.33 -62.13 -16.31
CA GLN A 846 -53.66 -61.49 -16.28
C GLN A 846 -54.21 -61.40 -14.85
N LEU A 847 -54.90 -60.31 -14.53
CA LEU A 847 -55.66 -60.17 -13.29
C LEU A 847 -56.97 -60.97 -13.34
N ALA A 848 -57.43 -61.45 -12.20
CA ALA A 848 -58.56 -62.38 -12.13
C ALA A 848 -59.92 -61.74 -12.48
N ASP A 849 -60.10 -60.46 -12.15
CA ASP A 849 -61.34 -59.74 -12.44
C ASP A 849 -61.29 -59.04 -13.80
N THR A 850 -62.46 -58.92 -14.42
CA THR A 850 -62.66 -58.16 -15.65
C THR A 850 -63.77 -57.14 -15.44
N PHE A 851 -63.75 -56.06 -16.22
CA PHE A 851 -64.74 -55.00 -16.13
C PHE A 851 -65.43 -54.81 -17.49
N THR A 852 -66.76 -54.80 -17.50
CA THR A 852 -67.54 -54.55 -18.72
C THR A 852 -68.21 -53.18 -18.64
N ILE A 853 -67.94 -52.32 -19.60
CA ILE A 853 -68.55 -50.98 -19.73
C ILE A 853 -68.46 -50.49 -21.18
N PRO A 854 -69.58 -50.16 -21.84
CA PRO A 854 -69.53 -49.53 -23.15
C PRO A 854 -69.01 -48.10 -23.00
N LEU A 855 -67.77 -47.87 -23.46
CA LEU A 855 -67.19 -46.53 -23.56
C LEU A 855 -67.25 -46.05 -25.01
N THR A 856 -67.85 -44.88 -25.22
CA THR A 856 -67.95 -44.21 -26.52
C THR A 856 -66.75 -43.30 -26.71
N ASN A 857 -65.97 -43.54 -27.77
CA ASN A 857 -64.74 -42.78 -28.11
C ASN A 857 -63.78 -42.56 -26.92
N PRO A 858 -63.38 -43.62 -26.17
CA PRO A 858 -62.48 -43.45 -25.04
C PRO A 858 -61.07 -43.06 -25.51
N LYS A 859 -60.45 -42.10 -24.83
CA LYS A 859 -59.02 -41.83 -24.91
C LYS A 859 -58.23 -42.82 -24.07
N VAL A 860 -56.93 -42.91 -24.32
CA VAL A 860 -56.00 -43.78 -23.60
C VAL A 860 -54.74 -43.04 -23.16
N GLY A 861 -54.19 -43.41 -22.01
CA GLY A 861 -53.00 -42.74 -21.50
C GLY A 861 -52.62 -43.10 -20.07
N MET A 862 -52.15 -42.11 -19.32
CA MET A 862 -51.42 -42.28 -18.05
C MET A 862 -51.90 -41.30 -16.97
N PHE A 863 -51.75 -41.67 -15.71
CA PHE A 863 -52.13 -40.84 -14.55
C PHE A 863 -51.20 -41.04 -13.34
N VAL A 864 -51.19 -40.04 -12.45
CA VAL A 864 -50.50 -40.05 -11.15
C VAL A 864 -51.33 -39.35 -10.07
N ARG A 865 -51.28 -39.82 -8.81
CA ARG A 865 -51.97 -39.20 -7.66
C ARG A 865 -51.38 -39.55 -6.29
N LYS A 866 -51.69 -38.71 -5.30
CA LYS A 866 -51.58 -38.93 -3.84
C LYS A 866 -52.83 -38.38 -3.13
N LEU A 867 -53.05 -38.73 -1.86
CA LEU A 867 -54.28 -38.35 -1.12
C LEU A 867 -54.40 -36.85 -0.81
N ASN A 868 -53.32 -36.23 -0.36
CA ASN A 868 -53.32 -34.86 0.18
C ASN A 868 -51.93 -34.21 0.09
N THR A 869 -51.82 -32.95 0.51
CA THR A 869 -50.56 -32.20 0.62
C THR A 869 -49.52 -32.83 1.55
N GLY A 870 -49.92 -33.49 2.63
CA GLY A 870 -49.05 -34.10 3.64
C GLY A 870 -48.30 -35.36 3.22
N ILE A 871 -48.62 -35.94 2.06
CA ILE A 871 -47.79 -36.96 1.40
C ILE A 871 -46.78 -36.24 0.49
N PRO A 872 -45.47 -36.56 0.53
CA PRO A 872 -44.49 -36.00 -0.40
C PRO A 872 -44.87 -36.21 -1.87
N VAL A 873 -44.40 -35.31 -2.73
CA VAL A 873 -44.47 -35.52 -4.19
C VAL A 873 -43.46 -36.58 -4.62
N LYS A 874 -43.82 -37.41 -5.60
CA LYS A 874 -42.96 -38.43 -6.21
C LYS A 874 -43.14 -38.48 -7.71
N THR A 875 -42.03 -38.61 -8.43
CA THR A 875 -42.05 -38.79 -9.88
C THR A 875 -42.23 -40.26 -10.24
N ALA A 876 -43.26 -40.57 -11.02
CA ALA A 876 -43.41 -41.80 -11.77
C ALA A 876 -42.79 -41.62 -13.17
N GLU A 877 -41.90 -42.52 -13.55
CA GLU A 877 -41.26 -42.53 -14.87
C GLU A 877 -41.92 -43.63 -15.73
N PHE A 878 -42.54 -43.21 -16.82
CA PHE A 878 -43.21 -44.05 -17.80
C PHE A 878 -42.30 -44.20 -19.01
N THR A 879 -42.03 -45.44 -19.44
CA THR A 879 -41.18 -45.73 -20.61
C THR A 879 -41.90 -46.63 -21.60
N ASN A 880 -41.75 -46.33 -22.89
CA ASN A 880 -42.34 -47.06 -24.00
C ASN A 880 -43.86 -47.26 -23.80
N PHE A 881 -44.63 -46.16 -23.79
CA PHE A 881 -46.08 -46.28 -23.94
C PHE A 881 -46.36 -46.91 -25.31
N THR A 882 -47.10 -48.02 -25.35
CA THR A 882 -47.45 -48.72 -26.58
C THR A 882 -48.95 -48.72 -26.79
N LEU A 883 -49.40 -48.55 -28.03
CA LEU A 883 -50.77 -48.74 -28.48
C LEU A 883 -50.78 -49.85 -29.54
N ASN A 884 -51.53 -50.93 -29.28
CA ASN A 884 -51.56 -52.15 -30.11
C ASN A 884 -50.17 -52.75 -30.41
N GLY A 885 -49.22 -52.59 -29.47
CA GLY A 885 -47.84 -53.07 -29.58
C GLY A 885 -46.88 -52.09 -30.26
N HIS A 886 -47.37 -51.05 -30.94
CA HIS A 886 -46.53 -49.99 -31.49
C HIS A 886 -46.13 -49.02 -30.38
N ILE A 887 -44.83 -48.74 -30.23
CA ILE A 887 -44.34 -47.69 -29.33
C ILE A 887 -44.81 -46.33 -29.86
N ILE A 888 -45.38 -45.52 -28.97
CA ILE A 888 -45.83 -44.16 -29.23
C ILE A 888 -44.87 -43.21 -28.50
N PRO A 889 -44.13 -42.35 -29.22
CA PRO A 889 -43.33 -41.32 -28.58
C PRO A 889 -44.21 -40.21 -28.00
N PHE A 890 -43.68 -39.48 -27.01
CA PHE A 890 -44.31 -38.33 -26.38
C PHE A 890 -44.09 -37.02 -27.15
N TRP A 891 -43.14 -36.99 -28.10
CA TRP A 891 -42.93 -35.91 -29.09
C TRP A 891 -42.32 -36.45 -30.39
N ASN A 892 -42.48 -35.71 -31.49
CA ASN A 892 -41.95 -36.03 -32.81
C ASN A 892 -40.48 -35.60 -32.90
N LEU A 893 -39.61 -36.55 -33.24
CA LEU A 893 -38.19 -36.33 -33.47
C LEU A 893 -37.89 -35.79 -34.89
N VAL A 894 -36.75 -35.12 -35.01
CA VAL A 894 -36.07 -34.80 -36.25
C VAL A 894 -35.58 -36.09 -36.92
N ALA A 895 -35.73 -36.17 -38.25
CA ALA A 895 -35.27 -37.28 -39.08
C ALA A 895 -34.19 -36.86 -40.10
N SER A 896 -34.12 -35.57 -40.48
CA SER A 896 -33.04 -35.04 -41.33
C SER A 896 -32.88 -33.52 -41.18
N ILE A 897 -31.66 -33.03 -41.42
CA ILE A 897 -31.32 -31.60 -41.49
C ILE A 897 -30.60 -31.32 -42.81
N THR A 898 -30.97 -30.24 -43.51
CA THR A 898 -30.22 -29.72 -44.66
C THR A 898 -29.66 -28.34 -44.34
N VAL A 899 -28.34 -28.18 -44.39
CA VAL A 899 -27.65 -26.90 -44.12
C VAL A 899 -27.41 -26.12 -45.42
N LYS A 900 -27.65 -24.80 -45.40
CA LYS A 900 -27.41 -23.87 -46.52
C LYS A 900 -26.93 -22.52 -46.02
N GLY A 901 -26.00 -21.88 -46.74
CA GLY A 901 -25.71 -20.45 -46.56
C GLY A 901 -26.81 -19.57 -47.17
N GLU A 902 -26.90 -18.33 -46.71
CA GLU A 902 -27.80 -17.30 -47.24
C GLU A 902 -27.64 -17.12 -48.76
N GLY A 903 -28.75 -16.89 -49.47
CA GLY A 903 -28.79 -16.84 -50.93
C GLY A 903 -28.41 -18.15 -51.64
N GLY A 904 -28.10 -19.22 -50.90
CA GLY A 904 -27.47 -20.43 -51.43
C GLY A 904 -25.94 -20.33 -51.55
N ALA A 905 -25.32 -19.30 -50.98
CA ALA A 905 -23.88 -19.08 -51.03
C ALA A 905 -23.09 -20.26 -50.43
N ALA A 906 -21.86 -20.43 -50.95
CA ALA A 906 -20.95 -21.51 -50.59
C ALA A 906 -19.53 -21.00 -50.29
N ALA A 907 -19.32 -19.68 -50.23
CA ALA A 907 -18.01 -19.08 -49.98
C ALA A 907 -18.10 -17.77 -49.20
N ILE A 908 -17.03 -17.42 -48.48
CA ILE A 908 -16.75 -16.08 -47.96
C ILE A 908 -15.49 -15.58 -48.66
N THR A 909 -15.58 -14.41 -49.30
CA THR A 909 -14.52 -13.84 -50.15
C THR A 909 -14.11 -12.42 -49.74
N ALA A 910 -14.81 -11.81 -48.78
CA ALA A 910 -14.47 -10.53 -48.20
C ALA A 910 -13.66 -10.74 -46.91
N LYS A 911 -12.63 -9.91 -46.69
CA LYS A 911 -11.86 -9.93 -45.45
C LYS A 911 -12.76 -9.72 -44.23
N ASP A 912 -12.57 -10.54 -43.21
CA ASP A 912 -13.34 -10.58 -41.96
C ASP A 912 -14.86 -10.73 -42.18
N GLY A 913 -15.23 -11.26 -43.35
CA GLY A 913 -16.60 -11.37 -43.83
C GLY A 913 -17.40 -12.47 -43.13
N THR A 914 -18.72 -12.32 -43.17
CA THR A 914 -19.67 -13.25 -42.57
C THR A 914 -20.61 -13.88 -43.59
N LEU A 915 -21.18 -15.04 -43.24
CA LEU A 915 -22.23 -15.72 -43.99
C LEU A 915 -23.24 -16.32 -43.02
N GLN A 916 -24.49 -15.86 -43.08
CA GLN A 916 -25.57 -16.46 -42.30
C GLN A 916 -25.86 -17.88 -42.81
N MET A 917 -25.79 -18.86 -41.91
CA MET A 917 -26.15 -20.25 -42.19
C MET A 917 -27.58 -20.54 -41.74
N SER A 918 -28.22 -21.51 -42.38
CA SER A 918 -29.61 -21.90 -42.15
C SER A 918 -29.77 -23.43 -42.19
N ALA A 919 -30.62 -23.96 -41.32
CA ALA A 919 -30.87 -25.39 -41.19
C ALA A 919 -32.36 -25.70 -41.47
N ALA A 920 -32.63 -26.38 -42.58
CA ALA A 920 -33.97 -26.88 -42.89
C ALA A 920 -34.17 -28.26 -42.23
N VAL A 921 -35.06 -28.31 -41.24
CA VAL A 921 -35.32 -29.48 -40.39
C VAL A 921 -36.57 -30.23 -40.85
N LEU A 922 -36.48 -31.55 -40.97
CA LEU A 922 -37.58 -32.45 -41.34
C LEU A 922 -37.70 -33.61 -40.34
N PRO A 923 -38.92 -34.14 -40.08
CA PRO A 923 -40.18 -33.78 -40.73
C PRO A 923 -40.71 -32.42 -40.27
N ALA A 924 -41.60 -31.82 -41.06
CA ALA A 924 -42.11 -30.47 -40.78
C ALA A 924 -42.94 -30.35 -39.49
N ASN A 925 -43.33 -31.49 -38.89
CA ASN A 925 -44.02 -31.61 -37.60
C ASN A 925 -43.12 -32.12 -36.46
N ALA A 926 -41.78 -32.12 -36.59
CA ALA A 926 -40.89 -32.32 -35.45
C ALA A 926 -41.15 -31.23 -34.39
N ASP A 927 -41.35 -31.61 -33.13
CA ASP A 927 -41.84 -30.68 -32.09
C ASP A 927 -40.71 -29.85 -31.44
N ASN A 928 -39.45 -30.26 -31.65
CA ASN A 928 -38.26 -29.47 -31.42
C ASN A 928 -37.43 -29.45 -32.70
N LYS A 929 -37.26 -28.26 -33.30
CA LYS A 929 -36.51 -28.04 -34.55
C LYS A 929 -35.19 -27.29 -34.32
N THR A 930 -34.83 -27.05 -33.06
CA THR A 930 -33.62 -26.32 -32.70
C THR A 930 -32.39 -27.15 -33.02
N VAL A 931 -31.35 -26.48 -33.53
CA VAL A 931 -30.05 -27.08 -33.82
C VAL A 931 -28.95 -26.37 -33.05
N ILE A 932 -27.89 -27.08 -32.69
CA ILE A 932 -26.60 -26.49 -32.31
C ILE A 932 -25.73 -26.43 -33.56
N TRP A 933 -25.11 -25.28 -33.79
CA TRP A 933 -24.12 -25.06 -34.82
C TRP A 933 -22.71 -25.41 -34.33
N SER A 934 -21.88 -25.94 -35.22
CA SER A 934 -20.43 -26.03 -35.05
C SER A 934 -19.72 -25.85 -36.39
N VAL A 935 -18.43 -25.54 -36.33
CA VAL A 935 -17.56 -25.43 -37.52
C VAL A 935 -16.27 -26.21 -37.28
N GLN A 936 -15.85 -26.94 -38.30
CA GLN A 936 -14.76 -27.91 -38.28
C GLN A 936 -14.03 -27.92 -39.63
N ASN A 937 -12.86 -28.52 -39.73
CA ASN A 937 -12.22 -28.78 -41.02
C ASN A 937 -13.04 -29.82 -41.82
N PRO A 938 -12.84 -29.94 -43.15
CA PRO A 938 -13.58 -30.91 -43.98
C PRO A 938 -13.45 -32.37 -43.52
N ASP A 939 -12.32 -32.75 -42.93
CA ASP A 939 -12.05 -34.07 -42.34
C ASP A 939 -12.76 -34.32 -41.00
N GLY A 940 -13.17 -33.27 -40.30
CA GLY A 940 -13.81 -33.30 -38.99
C GLY A 940 -12.93 -32.98 -37.79
N THR A 941 -11.69 -32.53 -38.01
CA THR A 941 -10.86 -31.93 -36.95
C THR A 941 -11.30 -30.50 -36.61
N GLU A 942 -10.92 -29.97 -35.44
CA GLU A 942 -11.20 -28.58 -35.05
C GLU A 942 -10.53 -27.59 -36.04
N THR A 943 -11.17 -26.44 -36.28
CA THR A 943 -10.69 -25.46 -37.27
C THR A 943 -10.37 -24.10 -36.67
N ASP A 944 -9.34 -23.49 -37.22
CA ASP A 944 -8.80 -22.16 -36.90
C ASP A 944 -9.15 -21.11 -37.98
N LYS A 945 -9.96 -21.49 -38.97
CA LYS A 945 -10.24 -20.71 -40.20
C LYS A 945 -11.55 -19.92 -40.15
N ALA A 946 -12.45 -20.29 -39.24
CA ALA A 946 -13.72 -19.62 -39.03
C ALA A 946 -14.25 -19.87 -37.61
N THR A 947 -15.13 -18.99 -37.16
CA THR A 947 -16.01 -19.22 -36.00
C THR A 947 -17.47 -19.25 -36.46
N ILE A 948 -18.35 -19.89 -35.69
CA ILE A 948 -19.81 -19.82 -35.91
C ILE A 948 -20.51 -19.63 -34.56
N ASP A 949 -21.54 -18.80 -34.52
CA ASP A 949 -22.31 -18.52 -33.31
C ASP A 949 -23.56 -19.43 -33.17
N ALA A 950 -24.37 -19.16 -32.14
CA ALA A 950 -25.57 -19.92 -31.83
C ALA A 950 -26.73 -19.70 -32.83
N ASP A 951 -26.74 -18.57 -33.55
CA ASP A 951 -27.76 -18.24 -34.55
C ASP A 951 -27.34 -18.74 -35.96
N GLY A 952 -26.07 -19.12 -36.13
CA GLY A 952 -25.52 -19.72 -37.34
C GLY A 952 -24.73 -18.74 -38.21
N LEU A 953 -24.31 -17.60 -37.69
CA LEU A 953 -23.48 -16.64 -38.42
C LEU A 953 -22.04 -17.15 -38.48
N LEU A 954 -21.62 -17.63 -39.65
CA LEU A 954 -20.24 -18.06 -39.91
C LEU A 954 -19.39 -16.80 -40.14
N THR A 955 -18.29 -16.64 -39.39
CA THR A 955 -17.33 -15.53 -39.54
C THR A 955 -15.98 -16.08 -40.00
N ALA A 956 -15.41 -15.50 -41.06
CA ALA A 956 -14.12 -15.90 -41.59
C ALA A 956 -12.94 -15.39 -40.74
N VAL A 957 -11.86 -16.19 -40.67
CA VAL A 957 -10.64 -15.88 -39.91
C VAL A 957 -9.36 -16.20 -40.71
N LYS A 958 -9.35 -17.28 -41.51
CA LYS A 958 -8.22 -17.65 -42.40
C LYS A 958 -8.71 -18.30 -43.69
N ASP A 959 -7.87 -18.23 -44.72
CA ASP A 959 -8.13 -18.85 -46.02
C ASP A 959 -8.14 -20.39 -45.94
N GLY A 960 -9.00 -21.03 -46.74
CA GLY A 960 -9.18 -22.48 -46.81
C GLY A 960 -10.64 -22.92 -46.68
N GLN A 961 -10.91 -24.22 -46.65
CA GLN A 961 -12.27 -24.75 -46.48
C GLN A 961 -12.62 -25.00 -45.02
N VAL A 962 -13.87 -24.72 -44.67
CA VAL A 962 -14.50 -25.16 -43.41
C VAL A 962 -15.79 -25.91 -43.70
N LYS A 963 -16.17 -26.80 -42.79
CA LYS A 963 -17.41 -27.58 -42.81
C LYS A 963 -18.26 -27.13 -41.62
N VAL A 964 -19.37 -26.45 -41.94
CA VAL A 964 -20.40 -26.09 -40.95
C VAL A 964 -21.29 -27.30 -40.72
N VAL A 965 -21.61 -27.57 -39.46
CA VAL A 965 -22.51 -28.65 -39.03
C VAL A 965 -23.65 -28.07 -38.18
N ALA A 966 -24.86 -28.58 -38.39
CA ALA A 966 -26.03 -28.33 -37.55
C ALA A 966 -26.50 -29.67 -36.95
N THR A 967 -26.69 -29.71 -35.63
CA THR A 967 -27.02 -30.93 -34.87
C THR A 967 -28.34 -30.75 -34.13
N ALA A 968 -29.32 -31.64 -34.31
CA ALA A 968 -30.60 -31.56 -33.60
C ALA A 968 -30.45 -31.85 -32.10
N ILE A 969 -31.10 -31.04 -31.26
CA ILE A 969 -31.03 -31.15 -29.78
C ILE A 969 -32.23 -31.87 -29.14
N ASP A 970 -33.04 -32.53 -29.95
CA ASP A 970 -34.29 -33.22 -29.57
C ASP A 970 -34.09 -34.67 -29.08
N GLY A 971 -32.86 -35.15 -29.12
CA GLY A 971 -32.46 -36.53 -28.81
C GLY A 971 -32.26 -37.43 -30.04
N SER A 972 -32.58 -36.96 -31.26
CA SER A 972 -32.44 -37.77 -32.48
C SER A 972 -30.99 -38.06 -32.88
N GLY A 973 -30.04 -37.20 -32.49
CA GLY A 973 -28.64 -37.27 -32.93
C GLY A 973 -28.43 -36.93 -34.41
N VAL A 974 -29.47 -36.45 -35.11
CA VAL A 974 -29.40 -36.10 -36.53
C VAL A 974 -28.50 -34.89 -36.74
N THR A 975 -27.63 -34.97 -37.74
CA THR A 975 -26.80 -33.86 -38.21
C THR A 975 -27.06 -33.54 -39.68
N GLY A 976 -26.85 -32.28 -40.06
CA GLY A 976 -26.70 -31.82 -41.43
C GLY A 976 -25.42 -31.00 -41.54
N SER A 977 -24.78 -30.94 -42.72
CA SER A 977 -23.55 -30.15 -42.88
C SER A 977 -23.37 -29.59 -44.29
N LYS A 978 -22.53 -28.56 -44.40
CA LYS A 978 -22.21 -27.84 -45.64
C LYS A 978 -20.76 -27.33 -45.58
N THR A 979 -19.97 -27.65 -46.60
CA THR A 979 -18.65 -27.03 -46.81
C THR A 979 -18.81 -25.62 -47.36
N ILE A 980 -18.00 -24.70 -46.85
CA ILE A 980 -17.85 -23.31 -47.27
C ILE A 980 -16.37 -23.05 -47.59
N ASP A 981 -16.10 -22.42 -48.74
CA ASP A 981 -14.77 -21.95 -49.14
C ASP A 981 -14.49 -20.56 -48.55
N ILE A 982 -13.35 -20.37 -47.90
CA ILE A 982 -12.94 -19.07 -47.33
C ILE A 982 -11.69 -18.57 -48.06
N SER A 983 -11.73 -17.30 -48.45
CA SER A 983 -10.65 -16.61 -49.16
C SER A 983 -10.64 -15.11 -48.84
N GLY A 984 -9.51 -14.43 -49.07
CA GLY A 984 -9.35 -13.00 -48.82
C GLY A 984 -9.09 -12.62 -47.36
N GLN A 985 -8.71 -13.58 -46.50
CA GLN A 985 -8.44 -13.37 -45.08
C GLN A 985 -6.96 -13.13 -44.77
N THR A 986 -6.08 -13.52 -45.69
CA THR A 986 -4.66 -13.14 -45.64
C THR A 986 -4.51 -11.62 -45.59
N VAL A 987 -3.87 -11.12 -44.54
CA VAL A 987 -3.42 -9.72 -44.49
C VAL A 987 -2.39 -9.54 -45.62
N ARG A 988 -2.60 -8.53 -46.46
CA ARG A 988 -1.65 -8.18 -47.51
C ARG A 988 -0.44 -7.56 -46.83
N ASP A 989 0.72 -8.22 -46.91
CA ASP A 989 1.96 -7.59 -46.48
C ASP A 989 2.27 -6.43 -47.44
N TYR A 990 2.19 -5.21 -46.93
CA TYR A 990 2.51 -4.00 -47.68
C TYR A 990 4.02 -3.77 -47.77
N GLY A 991 4.86 -4.54 -47.08
CA GLY A 991 6.29 -4.29 -46.98
C GLY A 991 6.63 -3.15 -46.02
N LYS A 992 7.92 -2.96 -45.77
CA LYS A 992 8.49 -2.06 -44.79
C LYS A 992 8.88 -0.73 -45.43
N VAL A 993 8.51 0.37 -44.77
CA VAL A 993 9.09 1.69 -45.05
C VAL A 993 10.29 1.90 -44.13
N THR A 994 11.44 2.23 -44.71
CA THR A 994 12.68 2.57 -43.98
C THR A 994 13.05 4.03 -44.26
N LEU A 995 13.14 4.84 -43.21
CA LEU A 995 13.57 6.24 -43.29
C LEU A 995 15.08 6.35 -43.08
N THR A 996 15.78 6.83 -44.10
CA THR A 996 17.18 7.26 -44.02
C THR A 996 17.24 8.78 -44.00
N LEU A 997 18.08 9.35 -43.13
CA LEU A 997 18.37 10.79 -43.10
C LEU A 997 19.81 11.02 -43.58
N ASP A 998 20.03 12.03 -44.42
CA ASP A 998 21.37 12.34 -44.96
C ASP A 998 22.38 12.78 -43.88
N LYS A 999 21.86 13.19 -42.71
CA LYS A 999 22.60 13.49 -41.48
C LYS A 999 21.81 12.94 -40.30
N THR A 1000 22.40 12.00 -39.56
CA THR A 1000 21.89 11.51 -38.26
C THR A 1000 22.55 12.23 -37.07
N GLU A 1001 23.47 13.16 -37.34
CA GLU A 1001 24.21 13.93 -36.35
C GLU A 1001 24.60 15.31 -36.92
N LEU A 1002 24.49 16.37 -36.12
CA LEU A 1002 24.88 17.73 -36.47
C LEU A 1002 26.03 18.20 -35.55
N TRP A 1003 27.22 18.38 -36.12
CA TRP A 1003 28.40 18.81 -35.37
C TRP A 1003 29.29 19.76 -36.21
N PRO A 1004 29.92 20.79 -35.62
CA PRO A 1004 29.82 21.21 -34.21
C PRO A 1004 28.48 21.87 -33.87
N ALA A 1005 28.11 21.82 -32.58
CA ALA A 1005 26.94 22.47 -32.02
C ALA A 1005 27.11 24.02 -32.01
N ASN A 1006 27.02 24.62 -33.19
CA ASN A 1006 27.40 26.01 -33.48
C ASN A 1006 26.20 26.96 -33.67
N ASN A 1007 25.01 26.52 -33.27
CA ASN A 1007 23.73 27.25 -33.32
C ASN A 1007 23.23 27.63 -34.74
N LYS A 1008 23.88 27.15 -35.80
CA LYS A 1008 23.42 27.35 -37.20
C LYS A 1008 22.30 26.39 -37.55
N MET A 1009 21.45 26.81 -38.49
CA MET A 1009 20.59 25.88 -39.22
C MET A 1009 21.45 24.98 -40.11
N VAL A 1010 21.10 23.70 -40.17
CA VAL A 1010 21.71 22.72 -41.08
C VAL A 1010 20.57 22.05 -41.86
N PRO A 1011 20.57 22.08 -43.20
CA PRO A 1011 19.59 21.33 -43.98
C PRO A 1011 19.80 19.83 -43.77
N VAL A 1012 18.73 19.11 -43.51
CA VAL A 1012 18.66 17.66 -43.39
C VAL A 1012 17.68 17.17 -44.45
N ARG A 1013 18.11 16.15 -45.21
CA ARG A 1013 17.29 15.54 -46.25
C ARG A 1013 16.83 14.16 -45.82
N ALA A 1014 15.53 13.94 -45.81
CA ALA A 1014 14.92 12.64 -45.63
C ALA A 1014 14.91 11.86 -46.95
N THR A 1015 15.00 10.53 -46.85
CA THR A 1015 14.80 9.60 -47.96
C THR A 1015 14.09 8.36 -47.43
N LEU A 1016 12.84 8.17 -47.84
CA LEU A 1016 12.10 6.94 -47.58
C LEU A 1016 12.46 5.91 -48.66
N GLN A 1017 12.82 4.71 -48.23
CA GLN A 1017 12.82 3.51 -49.08
C GLN A 1017 11.66 2.61 -48.66
N TYR A 1018 11.09 1.90 -49.63
CA TYR A 1018 9.94 1.03 -49.46
C TYR A 1018 10.18 -0.22 -50.30
N ASP A 1019 10.01 -1.40 -49.71
CA ASP A 1019 10.31 -2.69 -50.33
C ASP A 1019 9.08 -3.45 -50.87
N GLY A 1020 7.86 -2.93 -50.67
CA GLY A 1020 6.63 -3.34 -51.35
C GLY A 1020 6.48 -2.76 -52.78
N ASP A 1021 5.37 -3.05 -53.48
CA ASP A 1021 5.09 -2.46 -54.81
C ASP A 1021 4.73 -0.97 -54.65
N PRO A 1022 5.50 -0.01 -55.18
CA PRO A 1022 5.26 1.42 -54.96
C PRO A 1022 3.90 1.93 -55.45
N LYS A 1023 3.15 1.15 -56.24
CA LYS A 1023 1.76 1.45 -56.62
C LYS A 1023 0.77 1.35 -55.46
N ASP A 1024 1.12 0.63 -54.39
CA ASP A 1024 0.26 0.46 -53.22
C ASP A 1024 0.29 1.68 -52.29
N ILE A 1025 1.17 2.68 -52.50
CA ILE A 1025 1.19 3.93 -51.73
C ILE A 1025 0.24 4.96 -52.36
N ALA A 1026 -0.72 5.46 -51.58
CA ALA A 1026 -1.62 6.56 -51.95
C ALA A 1026 -1.08 7.94 -51.58
N GLY A 1027 -0.27 8.04 -50.51
CA GLY A 1027 0.25 9.31 -50.02
C GLY A 1027 1.35 9.15 -48.98
N VAL A 1028 2.15 10.21 -48.84
CA VAL A 1028 3.21 10.33 -47.83
C VAL A 1028 3.21 11.76 -47.31
N SER A 1029 3.36 11.94 -46.00
CA SER A 1029 3.51 13.25 -45.37
C SER A 1029 4.57 13.24 -44.28
N LEU A 1030 5.37 14.30 -44.20
CA LEU A 1030 6.09 14.67 -42.98
C LEU A 1030 5.05 15.07 -41.93
N THR A 1031 4.96 14.31 -40.84
CA THR A 1031 3.86 14.44 -39.86
C THR A 1031 4.34 15.14 -38.60
N SER A 1032 5.53 14.83 -38.11
CA SER A 1032 6.12 15.53 -36.98
C SER A 1032 7.64 15.68 -37.09
N ILE A 1033 8.16 16.78 -36.52
CA ILE A 1033 9.54 16.89 -36.07
C ILE A 1033 9.46 17.44 -34.65
N THR A 1034 10.00 16.68 -33.69
CA THR A 1034 9.99 17.02 -32.26
C THR A 1034 11.42 17.01 -31.71
N SER A 1035 11.62 17.51 -30.48
CA SER A 1035 12.91 17.43 -29.81
C SER A 1035 12.76 17.11 -28.33
N ASN A 1036 13.76 16.44 -27.75
CA ASN A 1036 13.85 16.14 -26.32
C ASN A 1036 14.24 17.35 -25.46
N GLU A 1037 14.66 18.44 -26.08
CA GLU A 1037 14.93 19.73 -25.43
C GLU A 1037 13.94 20.80 -25.93
N PRO A 1038 13.71 21.89 -25.17
CA PRO A 1038 12.94 23.03 -25.66
C PRO A 1038 13.50 23.58 -26.98
N ALA A 1039 12.71 23.42 -28.05
CA ALA A 1039 13.03 23.88 -29.40
C ALA A 1039 12.28 25.19 -29.70
N LYS A 1040 13.00 26.29 -29.91
CA LYS A 1040 12.40 27.61 -30.15
C LYS A 1040 12.97 28.25 -31.42
N ASN A 1041 12.24 28.08 -32.53
CA ASN A 1041 12.68 28.40 -33.89
C ASN A 1041 13.89 27.54 -34.33
N ASP A 1042 13.98 26.30 -33.85
CA ASP A 1042 15.09 25.38 -34.12
C ASP A 1042 14.80 24.35 -35.23
N ILE A 1043 13.58 24.35 -35.75
CA ILE A 1043 13.13 23.61 -36.93
C ILE A 1043 12.62 24.67 -37.93
N SER A 1044 13.07 24.60 -39.18
CA SER A 1044 12.72 25.55 -40.23
C SER A 1044 12.51 24.83 -41.58
N GLY A 1045 11.82 25.48 -42.51
CA GLY A 1045 11.51 24.95 -43.85
C GLY A 1045 10.38 23.90 -43.90
N ALA A 1046 10.32 23.01 -42.91
CA ALA A 1046 9.41 21.86 -42.83
C ALA A 1046 7.92 22.21 -43.01
N LYS A 1047 7.28 21.57 -43.99
CA LYS A 1047 5.83 21.68 -44.27
C LYS A 1047 5.08 20.42 -43.83
N PHE A 1048 4.70 20.40 -42.56
CA PHE A 1048 3.90 19.32 -41.97
C PHE A 1048 2.60 19.07 -42.75
N GLY A 1049 2.20 17.80 -42.86
CA GLY A 1049 1.05 17.36 -43.66
C GLY A 1049 1.31 17.30 -45.17
N THR A 1050 2.56 17.49 -45.62
CA THR A 1050 2.96 17.38 -47.04
C THR A 1050 4.17 16.46 -47.20
N VAL A 1051 4.45 16.00 -48.44
CA VAL A 1051 5.57 15.10 -48.79
C VAL A 1051 6.95 15.79 -48.76
N ASP A 1052 7.16 16.67 -47.78
CA ASP A 1052 8.36 17.50 -47.67
C ASP A 1052 9.56 16.68 -47.17
N TYR A 1053 10.63 16.62 -47.96
CA TYR A 1053 11.84 15.85 -47.65
C TYR A 1053 13.04 16.73 -47.26
N ASP A 1054 12.92 18.06 -47.34
CA ASP A 1054 14.03 19.00 -47.16
C ASP A 1054 13.69 20.06 -46.11
N PHE A 1055 14.20 19.88 -44.90
CA PHE A 1055 13.98 20.78 -43.76
C PHE A 1055 15.30 21.14 -43.08
N GLU A 1056 15.32 22.23 -42.32
CA GLU A 1056 16.50 22.62 -41.55
C GLU A 1056 16.31 22.36 -40.06
N LEU A 1057 17.33 21.76 -39.43
CA LEU A 1057 17.42 21.57 -37.99
C LEU A 1057 18.56 22.40 -37.43
N ARG A 1058 18.38 23.04 -36.27
CA ARG A 1058 19.45 23.82 -35.65
C ARG A 1058 20.45 22.89 -34.96
N ALA A 1059 21.73 23.03 -35.31
CA ALA A 1059 22.87 22.44 -34.62
C ALA A 1059 23.12 23.15 -33.27
N THR A 1060 22.14 23.05 -32.36
CA THR A 1060 22.19 23.61 -31.01
C THR A 1060 21.74 22.56 -29.99
N ARG A 1061 22.11 22.76 -28.73
CA ARG A 1061 21.75 21.92 -27.59
C ARG A 1061 21.83 22.73 -26.30
N LEU A 1062 21.21 22.27 -25.22
CA LEU A 1062 21.47 22.81 -23.88
C LEU A 1062 22.88 22.42 -23.42
N GLY A 1063 23.56 23.34 -22.74
CA GLY A 1063 24.96 23.19 -22.34
C GLY A 1063 25.25 21.95 -21.50
N ASN A 1064 24.35 21.66 -20.56
CA ASN A 1064 24.52 20.58 -19.56
C ASN A 1064 23.81 19.27 -19.96
N GLY A 1065 23.15 19.22 -21.12
CA GLY A 1065 22.45 18.03 -21.61
C GLY A 1065 23.39 17.00 -22.26
N LYS A 1066 22.98 15.73 -22.30
CA LYS A 1066 23.72 14.64 -23.00
C LYS A 1066 23.83 14.84 -24.52
N GLY A 1067 23.16 15.85 -25.06
CA GLY A 1067 23.02 16.15 -26.48
C GLY A 1067 21.53 16.28 -26.84
N ARG A 1068 21.24 17.16 -27.79
CA ARG A 1068 19.87 17.30 -28.33
C ARG A 1068 19.57 16.12 -29.25
N VAL A 1069 18.33 15.69 -29.26
CA VAL A 1069 17.76 14.69 -30.16
C VAL A 1069 16.58 15.35 -30.86
N TYR A 1070 16.55 15.30 -32.19
CA TYR A 1070 15.38 15.57 -33.00
C TYR A 1070 14.81 14.23 -33.49
N THR A 1071 13.50 14.04 -33.35
CA THR A 1071 12.77 12.88 -33.85
C THR A 1071 11.89 13.33 -35.01
N ILE A 1072 12.12 12.75 -36.19
CA ILE A 1072 11.47 13.08 -37.46
C ILE A 1072 10.55 11.91 -37.79
N GLU A 1073 9.30 12.19 -38.19
CA GLU A 1073 8.30 11.16 -38.46
C GLU A 1073 7.52 11.45 -39.74
N TYR A 1074 7.45 10.44 -40.61
CA TYR A 1074 6.59 10.44 -41.79
C TYR A 1074 5.42 9.49 -41.58
N THR A 1075 4.24 9.87 -42.07
CA THR A 1075 3.08 8.99 -42.25
C THR A 1075 3.00 8.57 -43.71
N ILE A 1076 2.71 7.30 -43.94
CA ILE A 1076 2.53 6.70 -45.27
C ILE A 1076 1.14 6.08 -45.31
N THR A 1077 0.33 6.50 -46.27
CA THR A 1077 -1.03 5.98 -46.52
C THR A 1077 -1.01 5.12 -47.77
N PHE A 1078 -1.59 3.92 -47.69
CA PHE A 1078 -1.71 2.98 -48.80
C PHE A 1078 -3.01 3.17 -49.59
N THR A 1079 -3.09 2.64 -50.81
CA THR A 1079 -4.28 2.71 -51.70
C THR A 1079 -5.46 1.89 -51.21
N SER A 1080 -5.26 1.02 -50.22
CA SER A 1080 -6.30 0.38 -49.41
C SER A 1080 -6.93 1.30 -48.37
N GLY A 1081 -6.32 2.45 -48.07
CA GLY A 1081 -6.68 3.35 -46.97
C GLY A 1081 -5.95 3.05 -45.66
N GLU A 1082 -5.14 1.99 -45.59
CA GLU A 1082 -4.31 1.68 -44.42
C GLU A 1082 -3.16 2.68 -44.25
N VAL A 1083 -2.63 2.80 -43.02
CA VAL A 1083 -1.66 3.84 -42.65
C VAL A 1083 -0.54 3.27 -41.77
N THR A 1084 0.70 3.66 -42.04
CA THR A 1084 1.89 3.33 -41.24
C THR A 1084 2.78 4.56 -41.02
N THR A 1085 3.78 4.47 -40.14
CA THR A 1085 4.76 5.55 -39.91
C THR A 1085 6.20 5.07 -40.06
N ALA A 1086 7.08 6.02 -40.40
CA ALA A 1086 8.53 5.81 -40.48
C ALA A 1086 9.26 6.92 -39.73
N THR A 1087 10.06 6.54 -38.73
CA THR A 1087 10.71 7.46 -37.78
C THR A 1087 12.22 7.46 -37.96
N GLY A 1088 12.84 8.63 -37.85
CA GLY A 1088 14.28 8.84 -38.00
C GLY A 1088 14.78 9.85 -36.97
N ILE A 1089 16.06 9.76 -36.61
CA ILE A 1089 16.64 10.55 -35.51
C ILE A 1089 17.86 11.34 -35.99
N VAL A 1090 17.94 12.60 -35.56
CA VAL A 1090 19.13 13.46 -35.73
C VAL A 1090 19.59 13.96 -34.37
N THR A 1091 20.87 13.75 -34.05
CA THR A 1091 21.45 14.15 -32.76
C THR A 1091 22.34 15.40 -32.87
N VAL A 1092 22.48 16.14 -31.78
CA VAL A 1092 23.47 17.22 -31.60
C VAL A 1092 24.27 16.87 -30.34
N PRO A 1093 25.34 16.07 -30.45
CA PRO A 1093 25.99 15.45 -29.29
C PRO A 1093 26.69 16.47 -28.39
N HIS A 1094 27.00 16.05 -27.15
CA HIS A 1094 27.71 16.91 -26.19
C HIS A 1094 29.11 17.30 -26.69
N ASP A 1095 29.92 16.31 -27.07
CA ASP A 1095 31.29 16.46 -27.57
C ASP A 1095 31.68 15.28 -28.48
N LYS A 1096 32.88 15.37 -29.10
CA LYS A 1096 33.48 14.29 -29.89
C LYS A 1096 34.84 13.88 -29.33
N GLY A 1097 34.82 12.92 -28.41
CA GLY A 1097 36.02 12.30 -27.86
C GLY A 1097 36.92 11.65 -28.91
N LYS A 1098 38.25 11.79 -28.75
CA LYS A 1098 39.26 11.21 -29.66
C LYS A 1098 39.58 9.74 -29.30
N GLY A 1099 38.71 8.81 -29.67
CA GLY A 1099 38.93 7.36 -29.58
C GLY A 1099 39.68 6.77 -30.78
N LYS A 1100 40.41 5.65 -30.57
CA LYS A 1100 41.08 4.87 -31.64
C LYS A 1100 40.27 3.61 -31.98
N PRO A 1101 40.36 3.06 -33.22
CA PRO A 1101 39.57 1.91 -33.66
C PRO A 1101 40.11 0.56 -33.16
N GLY A 1102 39.23 -0.45 -33.07
CA GLY A 1102 39.57 -1.77 -32.51
C GLY A 1102 38.69 -2.94 -32.92
N LYS A 1103 38.85 -3.40 -34.18
CA LYS A 1103 38.49 -4.73 -34.74
C LYS A 1103 37.01 -5.17 -34.81
N ASN A 1104 36.77 -6.07 -35.76
CA ASN A 1104 35.53 -6.77 -36.10
C ASN A 1104 35.75 -8.29 -36.06
N GLU A 1105 34.68 -9.08 -35.94
CA GLU A 1105 34.64 -10.52 -36.23
C GLU A 1105 33.33 -10.87 -36.99
N GLU A 1106 33.30 -12.02 -37.66
CA GLU A 1106 32.26 -12.44 -38.63
C GLU A 1106 31.83 -13.92 -38.39
N GLY A 1107 30.58 -14.28 -38.74
CA GLY A 1107 30.09 -15.67 -38.83
C GLY A 1107 29.73 -16.35 -37.48
N SER A 1108 29.06 -17.51 -37.46
CA SER A 1108 28.37 -18.27 -38.53
C SER A 1108 27.29 -19.21 -37.96
N ASP A 1109 26.46 -19.78 -38.85
CA ASP A 1109 25.61 -20.98 -38.65
C ASP A 1109 26.49 -22.26 -38.39
N PRO A 1110 26.00 -23.50 -38.07
CA PRO A 1110 24.61 -24.03 -38.15
C PRO A 1110 24.13 -25.08 -37.10
N GLY A 1111 22.87 -25.55 -37.25
CA GLY A 1111 22.56 -26.98 -37.52
C GLY A 1111 22.35 -28.03 -36.40
N ASP A 1112 21.13 -28.59 -36.36
CA ASP A 1112 20.65 -29.95 -36.00
C ASP A 1112 21.53 -30.98 -35.23
N ASN A 1113 20.98 -31.60 -34.15
CA ASN A 1113 20.39 -32.97 -34.17
C ASN A 1113 20.04 -33.58 -32.78
N GLU A 1114 19.31 -34.72 -32.81
CA GLU A 1114 18.88 -35.55 -31.67
C GLU A 1114 20.01 -36.47 -31.10
N GLY A 1115 19.80 -37.13 -29.95
CA GLY A 1115 20.63 -38.31 -29.59
C GLY A 1115 20.76 -38.71 -28.10
N VAL A 1116 19.75 -39.36 -27.54
CA VAL A 1116 19.72 -39.97 -26.18
C VAL A 1116 20.93 -40.86 -25.83
N ILE A 1117 21.54 -40.67 -24.64
CA ILE A 1117 22.19 -41.75 -23.86
C ILE A 1117 21.89 -41.62 -22.35
N ASN A 1118 21.50 -42.75 -21.74
CA ASN A 1118 21.49 -43.13 -20.31
C ASN A 1118 21.89 -44.63 -20.25
N PRO A 1119 22.24 -45.25 -19.09
CA PRO A 1119 22.35 -44.75 -17.70
C PRO A 1119 23.76 -44.97 -17.09
N GLY A 1120 23.94 -44.76 -15.77
CA GLY A 1120 25.27 -44.87 -15.12
C GLY A 1120 25.34 -44.99 -13.58
N ASP A 1121 24.36 -45.65 -12.94
CA ASP A 1121 24.40 -46.15 -11.54
C ASP A 1121 24.45 -45.14 -10.33
N PRO A 1122 24.11 -45.56 -9.08
CA PRO A 1122 23.45 -44.69 -8.09
C PRO A 1122 24.11 -44.64 -6.68
N ILE A 1123 23.51 -43.88 -5.72
CA ILE A 1123 23.16 -44.28 -4.32
C ILE A 1123 22.79 -43.08 -3.41
N TYR A 1124 21.51 -43.03 -3.01
CA TYR A 1124 20.91 -42.55 -1.73
C TYR A 1124 21.05 -41.06 -1.23
N PRO A 1125 20.16 -40.59 -0.30
CA PRO A 1125 19.73 -39.17 -0.23
C PRO A 1125 19.75 -38.56 1.21
N LEU A 1126 18.62 -37.96 1.66
CA LEU A 1126 18.25 -37.42 3.00
C LEU A 1126 18.60 -35.92 3.23
N TRP A 1127 17.78 -35.07 3.89
CA TRP A 1127 16.37 -35.20 4.30
C TRP A 1127 15.68 -33.85 4.62
N LYS A 1128 14.39 -33.93 5.00
CA LYS A 1128 13.61 -32.84 5.64
C LYS A 1128 14.25 -32.38 6.96
N LEU A 1129 13.85 -31.20 7.44
CA LEU A 1129 13.59 -31.02 8.89
C LEU A 1129 12.26 -30.28 9.11
N VAL A 1130 11.56 -30.62 10.19
CA VAL A 1130 10.29 -30.03 10.65
C VAL A 1130 10.33 -30.04 12.18
N TRP A 1131 10.20 -28.85 12.79
CA TRP A 1131 9.83 -28.56 14.19
C TRP A 1131 10.52 -29.32 15.34
N SER A 1132 10.96 -28.55 16.34
CA SER A 1132 10.96 -28.97 17.75
C SER A 1132 10.71 -27.74 18.63
N ASP A 1133 9.60 -27.75 19.36
CA ASP A 1133 9.38 -26.89 20.52
C ASP A 1133 10.25 -27.33 21.72
N GLU A 1134 10.11 -26.61 22.83
CA GLU A 1134 10.74 -26.84 24.14
C GLU A 1134 12.25 -26.59 24.23
N PHE A 1135 12.65 -25.51 24.92
CA PHE A 1135 13.39 -25.68 26.17
C PHE A 1135 13.21 -24.49 27.14
N ASP A 1136 12.67 -24.83 28.32
CA ASP A 1136 12.66 -24.22 29.66
C ASP A 1136 12.90 -22.70 29.92
N ARG A 1137 12.18 -22.19 30.93
CA ARG A 1137 12.43 -20.89 31.59
C ARG A 1137 13.21 -21.09 32.90
N SER A 1138 14.50 -20.75 32.97
CA SER A 1138 15.10 -20.45 34.28
C SER A 1138 16.35 -19.55 34.30
N THR A 1139 16.35 -18.64 35.28
CA THR A 1139 17.48 -17.91 35.90
C THR A 1139 18.11 -16.68 35.21
N LEU A 1140 18.53 -15.74 36.08
CA LEU A 1140 19.52 -14.65 35.93
C LEU A 1140 19.10 -13.30 35.29
N PHE A 1141 18.58 -12.43 36.17
CA PHE A 1141 18.77 -10.97 36.27
C PHE A 1141 18.64 -10.08 35.02
#